data_AF-A0A7Y2IAH9-F1
#
_entry.id   AF-A0A7Y2IAH9-F1
#
_cell.length_a   1.000
_cell.length_b   1.000
_cell.length_c   1.000
_cell.angle_alpha   90.00
_cell.angle_beta   90.00
_cell.angle_gamma   90.00
#
_symmetry.space_group_name_H-M   'P 1'
#
loop_
_entity.id
_entity.type
_entity.pdbx_description
1 polymer ?
#
loop_
_entity_poly.entity_id
_entity_poly.type
_entity_poly.pdbx_seq_one_letter_code
_entity_poly.pdbx_strand_id
1 'polypeptide(L)'
;MGYNNGLKPAMLLVISLGLAACGGGGGSASNNNNTPSNRAPTVSAGADQAVKEFTDVTLAGTASDADNDALTYSWEQTAGSTVAITGATSLTAGFAAPDVLAANSPEVFTFRLTVSDGSTQRSDSVDVSVTDNNPPVADAGADQNVVELSAVDLDGSGSSDADGDALTFSWVQTDGPDVVLTDADSAQASFTAPEVAAGATDQLTFELTVNDGVDVASDVVVVSVSEPASIVTIAGRLFYERPTPNALCRGYNFNDITLMPVRLATVLLLDSAGNELAVSQTDDGGNYSFSGITANTDVRVRVRAELLQTTGAQTWEVYVRDNTSNTTASLDNRPTYEVQWPLFNSGGVDSLDNDFIARTGWDTDAGAYDDAQRLAAPLSILDAILNGVLLIAEVDPVVDLGRIDAFWSINNSWVTLPSPDENVGELITAYYTSDPERDGRRNPSLFLRGDAIGRLPESRINTDEFDSHVILHEWGHFFEDELSRSDSRGGYHQIPGKVDVRVAFGEGWGTAIGAIAGEPRGCDTAQPATSGSSLDVENYNQFANEQGFFNELSVATLLYDLWDQDNDGFDTASIGFGPIYEVMTAPQLQKDTEGFTTLFSFATYLRQVVDPADIQFVDAQLRWENVDTDVLDIWGSGQTTAPAVWHDGKPVNDLLPLYTQLTPGAGTKNVCVNVETRVPEADTHNNPGKWAYLYFTLDSTSNVTLTIDANPVPPATTDTTPDVRDRSDPDVRLYRNGVFLAEGVSSVADREVFAMGTLEPGTYALEFHDWRHVDFNTPTDPPTFASDYPERTCFDFTLN
;
A
#
# COMPACT_ATOMS: atom_id res chain seq x y z
N MET A 1 10.70 45.14 26.79
CA MET A 1 9.92 45.12 28.06
C MET A 1 10.63 44.17 29.00
N GLY A 2 11.18 44.51 30.16
CA GLY A 2 11.43 45.77 30.85
C GLY A 2 12.32 45.51 32.09
N TYR A 3 12.99 46.58 32.55
CA TYR A 3 13.52 46.91 33.89
C TYR A 3 14.60 45.98 34.54
N ASN A 4 15.67 46.46 35.20
CA ASN A 4 15.87 47.74 35.92
C ASN A 4 17.37 48.04 36.23
N ASN A 5 17.77 49.31 36.05
CA ASN A 5 18.68 50.23 36.81
C ASN A 5 19.99 49.73 37.50
N GLY A 6 21.11 50.47 37.56
CA GLY A 6 21.44 51.85 37.14
C GLY A 6 22.82 52.33 37.67
N LEU A 7 23.21 53.56 37.25
CA LEU A 7 24.09 54.57 37.91
C LEU A 7 25.63 54.37 38.07
N LYS A 8 26.37 54.99 37.14
CA LYS A 8 27.42 56.06 37.22
C LYS A 8 28.46 56.18 38.39
N PRO A 9 29.62 56.83 38.12
CA PRO A 9 30.94 56.55 38.71
C PRO A 9 31.40 57.57 39.78
N ALA A 10 32.44 57.21 40.56
CA ALA A 10 33.27 58.19 41.27
C ALA A 10 34.66 57.64 41.64
N MET A 11 35.67 58.38 41.19
CA MET A 11 37.02 58.48 41.72
C MET A 11 36.98 59.12 43.11
N LEU A 12 37.72 58.60 44.10
CA LEU A 12 38.07 59.36 45.30
C LEU A 12 39.46 58.99 45.84
N LEU A 13 40.29 60.01 45.82
CA LEU A 13 41.59 60.20 46.46
C LEU A 13 41.36 60.53 47.95
N VAL A 14 42.15 59.98 48.88
CA VAL A 14 42.41 60.60 50.19
C VAL A 14 43.90 60.52 50.54
N ILE A 15 44.42 61.69 50.90
CA ILE A 15 45.77 62.07 51.29
C ILE A 15 45.81 62.29 52.81
N SER A 16 46.93 61.97 53.47
CA SER A 16 47.46 62.64 54.69
C SER A 16 48.91 62.15 54.91
N LEU A 17 50.04 62.88 54.84
CA LEU A 17 50.47 64.29 54.97
C LEU A 17 50.90 64.73 56.39
N GLY A 18 52.19 65.09 56.51
CA GLY A 18 52.86 65.82 57.62
C GLY A 18 54.39 65.82 57.41
N LEU A 19 55.01 66.74 56.66
CA LEU A 19 55.48 68.14 56.90
C LEU A 19 56.67 68.36 57.88
N ALA A 20 57.81 68.77 57.28
CA ALA A 20 58.74 69.89 57.57
C ALA A 20 59.37 70.13 58.97
N ALA A 21 60.71 70.35 59.01
CA ALA A 21 61.33 71.70 59.15
C ALA A 21 62.88 71.69 59.26
N CYS A 22 63.44 72.89 59.01
CA CYS A 22 64.85 73.30 58.84
C CYS A 22 65.64 73.60 60.14
N GLY A 23 66.96 73.77 60.01
CA GLY A 23 67.87 74.51 60.91
C GLY A 23 68.88 73.61 61.63
N GLY A 24 70.20 73.83 61.65
CA GLY A 24 71.02 75.03 61.44
C GLY A 24 71.80 75.34 62.74
N GLY A 25 73.15 75.23 62.71
CA GLY A 25 74.04 76.00 63.59
C GLY A 25 74.84 75.27 64.69
N GLY A 26 76.10 74.94 64.37
CA GLY A 26 77.35 75.31 65.06
C GLY A 26 77.54 75.16 66.58
N GLY A 27 78.66 74.53 66.97
CA GLY A 27 79.44 74.98 68.13
C GLY A 27 80.12 73.94 69.04
N SER A 28 81.37 73.59 68.68
CA SER A 28 82.53 73.33 69.56
C SER A 28 82.65 72.11 70.50
N ALA A 29 83.68 71.33 70.15
CA ALA A 29 84.79 70.83 70.99
C ALA A 29 84.58 69.62 71.92
N SER A 30 85.25 68.50 71.55
CA SER A 30 86.25 67.83 72.39
C SER A 30 86.83 66.62 71.65
N ASN A 31 88.16 66.50 71.64
CA ASN A 31 88.92 65.32 71.22
C ASN A 31 88.36 64.02 71.83
N ASN A 32 88.36 62.91 71.07
CA ASN A 32 89.12 61.70 71.41
C ASN A 32 89.01 60.61 70.32
N ASN A 33 90.16 60.03 70.00
CA ASN A 33 90.47 58.98 69.04
C ASN A 33 89.57 57.72 69.17
N ASN A 34 88.83 57.33 68.11
CA ASN A 34 88.28 55.97 67.94
C ASN A 34 88.00 55.70 66.44
N THR A 35 88.65 54.70 65.84
CA THR A 35 88.45 54.25 64.45
C THR A 35 87.07 53.58 64.27
N PRO A 36 86.38 53.74 63.12
CA PRO A 36 85.09 53.07 62.89
C PRO A 36 85.25 51.55 62.84
N SER A 37 84.31 50.83 63.46
CA SER A 37 84.19 49.37 63.35
C SER A 37 83.52 49.01 62.03
N ASN A 38 84.09 48.03 61.30
CA ASN A 38 83.48 47.44 60.10
C ASN A 38 82.07 46.90 60.38
N ARG A 39 81.13 47.03 59.43
CA ARG A 39 79.78 46.46 59.52
C ARG A 39 79.60 45.36 58.49
N ALA A 40 79.10 44.20 58.93
CA ALA A 40 78.96 43.05 58.05
C ALA A 40 77.98 43.30 56.89
N PRO A 41 78.23 42.69 55.71
CA PRO A 41 77.38 42.83 54.55
C PRO A 41 75.98 42.23 54.79
N THR A 42 75.00 42.68 54.02
CA THR A 42 73.68 42.06 53.91
C THR A 42 73.67 41.15 52.70
N VAL A 43 73.03 39.98 52.81
CA VAL A 43 72.92 38.98 51.75
C VAL A 43 71.50 38.41 51.74
N SER A 44 70.98 38.15 50.55
CA SER A 44 69.85 37.26 50.33
C SER A 44 70.13 36.34 49.14
N ALA A 45 69.81 35.05 49.27
CA ALA A 45 69.97 34.05 48.22
C ALA A 45 68.80 34.06 47.21
N GLY A 46 67.80 34.92 47.40
CA GLY A 46 66.57 34.95 46.62
C GLY A 46 65.44 34.18 47.30
N ALA A 47 64.32 34.03 46.61
CA ALA A 47 63.19 33.22 47.08
C ALA A 47 63.36 31.75 46.64
N ASP A 48 62.81 30.83 47.43
CA ASP A 48 62.74 29.41 47.09
C ASP A 48 62.02 29.20 45.75
N GLN A 49 62.46 28.18 45.00
CA GLN A 49 61.96 27.87 43.66
C GLN A 49 61.37 26.46 43.63
N ALA A 50 60.37 26.25 42.78
CA ALA A 50 59.85 24.93 42.45
C ALA A 50 59.90 24.77 40.93
N VAL A 51 60.52 23.70 40.46
CA VAL A 51 60.69 23.40 39.03
C VAL A 51 60.51 21.90 38.78
N LYS A 52 60.28 21.51 37.53
CA LYS A 52 60.36 20.11 37.10
C LYS A 52 61.82 19.73 36.84
N GLU A 53 62.11 18.44 36.85
CA GLU A 53 63.39 17.93 36.38
C GLU A 53 63.71 18.41 34.97
N PHE A 54 65.00 18.40 34.62
CA PHE A 54 65.56 18.91 33.36
C PHE A 54 65.34 20.41 33.06
N THR A 55 64.66 21.15 33.94
CA THR A 55 64.51 22.60 33.83
C THR A 55 65.82 23.32 34.17
N ASP A 56 66.20 24.32 33.38
CA ASP A 56 67.31 25.22 33.70
C ASP A 56 66.91 26.22 34.81
N VAL A 57 67.57 26.11 35.96
CA VAL A 57 67.30 26.93 37.15
C VAL A 57 68.29 28.08 37.27
N THR A 58 67.78 29.29 37.51
CA THR A 58 68.60 30.48 37.79
C THR A 58 68.47 30.89 39.26
N LEU A 59 69.58 30.91 39.98
CA LEU A 59 69.70 31.42 41.35
C LEU A 59 70.13 32.89 41.30
N ALA A 60 69.31 33.80 41.84
CA ALA A 60 69.55 35.24 41.79
C ALA A 60 69.62 35.84 43.20
N GLY A 61 70.85 36.04 43.69
CA GLY A 61 71.09 36.64 44.99
C GLY A 61 71.20 38.16 44.96
N THR A 62 71.05 38.79 46.13
CA THR A 62 71.32 40.22 46.35
C THR A 62 72.28 40.41 47.51
N ALA A 63 73.12 41.44 47.44
CA ALA A 63 74.00 41.80 48.54
C ALA A 63 74.28 43.30 48.57
N SER A 64 74.51 43.86 49.76
CA SER A 64 74.97 45.23 49.92
C SER A 64 75.82 45.40 51.17
N ASP A 65 76.75 46.35 51.12
CA ASP A 65 77.62 46.70 52.24
C ASP A 65 77.42 48.16 52.64
N ALA A 66 77.34 48.42 53.95
CA ALA A 66 77.03 49.76 54.46
C ALA A 66 78.25 50.68 54.49
N ASP A 67 79.46 50.12 54.38
CA ASP A 67 80.74 50.80 54.32
C ASP A 67 81.26 50.92 52.86
N ASN A 68 80.53 50.35 51.90
CA ASN A 68 80.82 50.26 50.47
C ASN A 68 82.10 49.47 50.14
N ASP A 69 82.42 48.47 50.96
CA ASP A 69 83.53 47.56 50.70
C ASP A 69 83.25 46.66 49.48
N ALA A 70 84.34 46.20 48.83
CA ALA A 70 84.23 45.32 47.67
C ALA A 70 83.77 43.92 48.09
N LEU A 71 82.68 43.43 47.50
CA LEU A 71 82.08 42.16 47.86
C LEU A 71 82.54 41.01 46.95
N THR A 72 82.83 39.87 47.55
CA THR A 72 83.06 38.59 46.86
C THR A 72 81.94 37.61 47.18
N TYR A 73 81.55 36.80 46.20
CA TYR A 73 80.42 35.88 46.26
C TYR A 73 80.89 34.43 46.12
N SER A 74 80.21 33.52 46.80
CA SER A 74 80.37 32.08 46.58
C SER A 74 79.06 31.34 46.83
N TRP A 75 78.61 30.60 45.83
CA TRP A 75 77.52 29.64 45.91
C TRP A 75 78.07 28.25 46.19
N GLU A 76 77.45 27.58 47.14
CA GLU A 76 77.75 26.19 47.50
C GLU A 76 76.43 25.43 47.62
N GLN A 77 76.34 24.25 47.00
CA GLN A 77 75.25 23.32 47.27
C GLN A 77 75.48 22.65 48.63
N THR A 78 74.47 22.70 49.49
CA THR A 78 74.55 22.21 50.88
C THR A 78 73.65 21.02 51.17
N ALA A 79 72.65 20.75 50.31
CA ALA A 79 71.79 19.57 50.37
C ALA A 79 71.27 19.18 48.96
N GLY A 80 70.72 17.97 48.84
CA GLY A 80 70.29 17.37 47.57
C GLY A 80 71.41 16.62 46.83
N SER A 81 71.06 15.92 45.76
CA SER A 81 72.00 15.26 44.85
C SER A 81 72.92 16.27 44.15
N THR A 82 74.18 15.92 43.93
CA THR A 82 75.19 16.90 43.46
C THR A 82 74.91 17.37 42.03
N VAL A 83 74.75 18.68 41.85
CA VAL A 83 74.60 19.33 40.54
C VAL A 83 75.80 20.21 40.21
N ALA A 84 76.03 20.43 38.90
CA ALA A 84 77.07 21.35 38.44
C ALA A 84 76.56 22.80 38.49
N ILE A 85 77.11 23.61 39.41
CA ILE A 85 76.77 25.03 39.52
C ILE A 85 77.60 25.85 38.54
N THR A 86 76.92 26.59 37.66
CA THR A 86 77.52 27.62 36.80
C THR A 86 77.43 28.99 37.49
N GLY A 87 78.41 29.88 37.25
CA GLY A 87 78.39 31.23 37.83
C GLY A 87 78.58 31.30 39.35
N ALA A 88 79.14 30.25 39.98
CA ALA A 88 79.19 30.09 41.44
C ALA A 88 79.89 31.23 42.21
N THR A 89 80.68 32.09 41.57
CA THR A 89 81.35 33.25 42.22
C THR A 89 80.71 34.60 41.87
N SER A 90 79.48 34.60 41.38
CA SER A 90 78.71 35.78 41.00
C SER A 90 77.38 35.88 41.77
N LEU A 91 76.71 37.03 41.72
CA LEU A 91 75.36 37.19 42.30
C LEU A 91 74.29 36.34 41.57
N THR A 92 74.55 35.96 40.32
CA THR A 92 73.69 35.06 39.55
C THR A 92 74.42 33.75 39.28
N ALA A 93 73.82 32.63 39.67
CA ALA A 93 74.29 31.28 39.40
C ALA A 93 73.17 30.47 38.75
N GLY A 94 73.48 29.28 38.24
CA GLY A 94 72.45 28.41 37.69
C GLY A 94 72.91 26.95 37.56
N PHE A 95 71.94 26.06 37.43
CA PHE A 95 72.15 24.63 37.23
C PHE A 95 70.97 24.06 36.42
N ALA A 96 71.20 22.95 35.71
CA ALA A 96 70.11 22.17 35.13
C ALA A 96 69.58 21.20 36.20
N ALA A 97 68.27 21.23 36.47
CA ALA A 97 67.64 20.30 37.38
C ALA A 97 67.90 18.86 36.89
N PRO A 98 68.43 17.97 37.75
CA PRO A 98 68.72 16.60 37.37
C PRO A 98 67.43 15.77 37.26
N ASP A 99 67.56 14.56 36.73
CA ASP A 99 66.56 13.50 36.83
C ASP A 99 66.22 13.23 38.31
N VAL A 100 64.95 13.35 38.69
CA VAL A 100 64.45 13.10 40.04
C VAL A 100 63.52 11.90 39.99
N LEU A 101 64.04 10.72 40.38
CA LEU A 101 63.24 9.51 40.50
C LEU A 101 61.95 9.77 41.29
N ALA A 102 60.79 9.37 40.75
CA ALA A 102 59.47 9.46 41.39
C ALA A 102 59.43 9.18 42.91
N ALA A 103 60.18 8.20 43.41
CA ALA A 103 60.24 7.85 44.83
C ALA A 103 60.82 8.95 45.74
N ASN A 104 61.56 9.89 45.16
CA ASN A 104 62.23 10.99 45.85
C ASN A 104 61.60 12.35 45.51
N SER A 105 60.46 12.37 44.81
CA SER A 105 59.81 13.60 44.37
C SER A 105 58.92 14.24 45.45
N PRO A 106 59.03 15.55 45.75
CA PRO A 106 60.07 16.48 45.29
C PRO A 106 61.43 16.25 45.98
N GLU A 107 62.52 16.35 45.23
CA GLU A 107 63.88 16.42 45.79
C GLU A 107 64.28 17.89 45.99
N VAL A 108 64.69 18.25 47.21
CA VAL A 108 65.05 19.63 47.56
C VAL A 108 66.57 19.84 47.48
N PHE A 109 66.97 20.81 46.67
CA PHE A 109 68.36 21.24 46.47
C PHE A 109 68.57 22.57 47.20
N THR A 110 69.36 22.57 48.28
CA THR A 110 69.64 23.79 49.05
C THR A 110 70.96 24.41 48.63
N PHE A 111 70.92 25.65 48.15
CA PHE A 111 72.12 26.43 47.79
C PHE A 111 72.34 27.56 48.79
N ARG A 112 73.59 27.75 49.19
CA ARG A 112 73.99 28.83 50.11
C ARG A 112 74.83 29.87 49.37
N LEU A 113 74.36 31.11 49.37
CA LEU A 113 75.16 32.27 48.94
C LEU A 113 75.92 32.81 50.14
N THR A 114 77.24 32.83 50.08
CA THR A 114 78.11 33.50 51.04
C THR A 114 78.70 34.76 50.42
N VAL A 115 78.62 35.88 51.16
CA VAL A 115 79.14 37.18 50.76
C VAL A 115 80.15 37.67 51.78
N SER A 116 81.30 38.15 51.31
CA SER A 116 82.41 38.64 52.12
C SER A 116 82.80 40.06 51.70
N ASP A 117 82.97 40.96 52.67
CA ASP A 117 83.51 42.33 52.50
C ASP A 117 85.06 42.37 52.63
N GLY A 118 85.69 41.22 52.89
CA GLY A 118 87.13 41.08 53.13
C GLY A 118 87.53 41.03 54.61
N SER A 119 86.58 41.29 55.52
CA SER A 119 86.76 41.26 56.99
C SER A 119 85.73 40.36 57.70
N THR A 120 84.47 40.35 57.24
CA THR A 120 83.35 39.57 57.79
C THR A 120 82.56 38.89 56.67
N GLN A 121 81.83 37.82 57.02
CA GLN A 121 81.03 37.05 56.07
C GLN A 121 79.62 36.84 56.57
N ARG A 122 78.65 36.86 55.65
CA ARG A 122 77.26 36.48 55.89
C ARG A 122 76.81 35.54 54.80
N SER A 123 75.88 34.65 55.15
CA SER A 123 75.28 33.73 54.20
C SER A 123 73.76 33.72 54.32
N ASP A 124 73.12 33.38 53.21
CA ASP A 124 71.70 33.06 53.11
C ASP A 124 71.53 31.84 52.22
N SER A 125 70.41 31.12 52.36
CA SER A 125 70.12 29.90 51.62
C SER A 125 68.82 30.01 50.84
N VAL A 126 68.77 29.30 49.72
CA VAL A 126 67.58 29.14 48.87
C VAL A 126 67.38 27.66 48.61
N ASP A 127 66.14 27.20 48.76
CA ASP A 127 65.73 25.84 48.43
C ASP A 127 65.13 25.80 47.03
N VAL A 128 65.55 24.82 46.22
CA VAL A 128 64.95 24.51 44.92
C VAL A 128 64.34 23.13 45.01
N SER A 129 63.02 23.07 45.02
CA SER A 129 62.24 21.83 45.01
C SER A 129 62.07 21.36 43.57
N VAL A 130 62.70 20.24 43.20
CA VAL A 130 62.59 19.64 41.87
C VAL A 130 61.64 18.45 41.93
N THR A 131 60.59 18.45 41.11
CA THR A 131 59.65 17.32 40.98
C THR A 131 59.93 16.46 39.76
N ASP A 132 59.50 15.20 39.83
CA ASP A 132 59.50 14.20 38.74
C ASP A 132 58.46 14.66 37.70
N ASN A 133 58.68 14.33 36.43
CA ASN A 133 57.73 14.57 35.35
C ASN A 133 57.01 13.27 34.98
N ASN A 134 55.69 13.32 34.85
CA ASN A 134 54.95 12.20 34.30
C ASN A 134 54.70 12.44 32.80
N PRO A 135 55.09 11.51 31.90
CA PRO A 135 54.87 11.70 30.47
C PRO A 135 53.38 11.93 30.16
N PRO A 136 53.07 12.73 29.13
CA PRO A 136 51.70 12.95 28.72
C PRO A 136 51.09 11.66 28.15
N VAL A 137 49.76 11.63 28.06
CA VAL A 137 49.01 10.60 27.33
C VAL A 137 48.44 11.26 26.08
N ALA A 138 48.90 10.82 24.91
CA ALA A 138 48.27 11.16 23.64
C ALA A 138 47.03 10.30 23.42
N ASP A 139 45.95 10.91 22.97
CA ASP A 139 44.71 10.26 22.55
C ASP A 139 44.31 10.88 21.20
N ALA A 140 44.48 10.13 20.11
CA ALA A 140 44.20 10.56 18.75
C ALA A 140 42.70 10.42 18.38
N GLY A 141 41.87 9.95 19.31
CA GLY A 141 40.46 9.63 19.08
C GLY A 141 40.25 8.27 18.42
N ALA A 142 38.98 7.95 18.14
CA ALA A 142 38.62 6.68 17.52
C ALA A 142 38.82 6.70 15.98
N ASP A 143 39.10 5.53 15.41
CA ASP A 143 39.13 5.31 13.96
C ASP A 143 37.82 5.77 13.30
N GLN A 144 37.92 6.36 12.10
CA GLN A 144 36.81 6.98 11.39
C GLN A 144 36.52 6.28 10.07
N ASN A 145 35.24 6.20 9.69
CA ASN A 145 34.80 5.78 8.36
C ASN A 145 34.07 6.95 7.71
N VAL A 146 34.57 7.42 6.56
CA VAL A 146 34.04 8.61 5.88
C VAL A 146 33.90 8.35 4.39
N VAL A 147 33.09 9.15 3.70
CA VAL A 147 33.04 9.16 2.24
C VAL A 147 34.07 10.13 1.68
N GLU A 148 34.56 9.88 0.47
CA GLU A 148 35.46 10.80 -0.23
C GLU A 148 34.90 12.23 -0.29
N LEU A 149 35.80 13.21 -0.40
CA LEU A 149 35.49 14.65 -0.48
C LEU A 149 34.76 15.24 0.73
N SER A 150 34.47 14.45 1.77
CA SER A 150 33.91 14.93 3.02
C SER A 150 34.98 15.60 3.91
N ALA A 151 34.54 16.50 4.78
CA ALA A 151 35.40 17.07 5.81
C ALA A 151 35.59 16.03 6.93
N VAL A 152 36.84 15.89 7.38
CA VAL A 152 37.23 14.98 8.47
C VAL A 152 37.90 15.81 9.56
N ASP A 153 37.42 15.64 10.79
CA ASP A 153 37.97 16.28 11.98
C ASP A 153 38.75 15.25 12.80
N LEU A 154 40.02 15.54 13.10
CA LEU A 154 40.85 14.77 14.02
C LEU A 154 40.84 15.48 15.38
N ASP A 155 40.46 14.76 16.44
CA ASP A 155 40.27 15.35 17.77
C ASP A 155 41.20 14.70 18.80
N GLY A 156 42.28 15.40 19.09
CA GLY A 156 43.28 15.05 20.09
C GLY A 156 42.99 15.60 21.48
N SER A 157 41.84 16.26 21.69
CA SER A 157 41.52 16.95 22.95
C SER A 157 41.31 16.01 24.15
N GLY A 158 41.23 14.70 23.92
CA GLY A 158 41.27 13.67 24.95
C GLY A 158 42.66 13.48 25.58
N SER A 159 43.71 14.03 24.97
CA SER A 159 45.07 13.96 25.49
C SER A 159 45.18 14.65 26.84
N SER A 160 45.98 14.10 27.74
CA SER A 160 46.06 14.57 29.12
C SER A 160 47.46 14.48 29.68
N ASP A 161 47.73 15.32 30.67
CA ASP A 161 48.94 15.26 31.47
C ASP A 161 48.56 15.10 32.95
N ALA A 162 49.28 14.23 33.67
CA ALA A 162 48.96 13.90 35.05
C ALA A 162 49.38 15.01 36.03
N ASP A 163 50.35 15.82 35.64
CA ASP A 163 50.89 16.95 36.39
C ASP A 163 50.12 18.26 36.14
N GLY A 164 49.31 18.30 35.09
CA GLY A 164 48.53 19.46 34.66
C GLY A 164 49.32 20.45 33.80
N ASP A 165 50.44 19.99 33.21
CA ASP A 165 51.29 20.78 32.34
C ASP A 165 50.59 21.10 30.99
N ALA A 166 51.01 22.21 30.37
CA ALA A 166 50.39 22.69 29.15
C ALA A 166 50.85 21.86 27.95
N LEU A 167 49.90 21.19 27.29
CA LEU A 167 50.18 20.32 26.15
C LEU A 167 50.31 21.10 24.84
N THR A 168 51.25 20.68 24.01
CA THR A 168 51.38 21.05 22.60
C THR A 168 51.15 19.82 21.72
N PHE A 169 50.58 20.03 20.53
CA PHE A 169 50.08 18.97 19.64
C PHE A 169 50.77 19.05 18.29
N SER A 170 50.95 17.91 17.63
CA SER A 170 51.47 17.83 16.26
C SER A 170 50.88 16.61 15.56
N TRP A 171 50.08 16.84 14.53
CA TRP A 171 49.49 15.82 13.67
C TRP A 171 50.33 15.62 12.41
N VAL A 172 50.66 14.37 12.11
CA VAL A 172 51.38 13.97 10.90
C VAL A 172 50.67 12.81 10.23
N GLN A 173 50.40 12.93 8.93
CA GLN A 173 49.98 11.79 8.14
C GLN A 173 51.19 10.85 7.92
N THR A 174 51.02 9.58 8.27
CA THR A 174 52.09 8.57 8.21
C THR A 174 51.88 7.53 7.13
N ASP A 175 50.65 7.34 6.66
CA ASP A 175 50.33 6.42 5.56
C ASP A 175 49.08 6.85 4.77
N GLY A 176 48.91 6.28 3.57
CA GLY A 176 47.80 6.56 2.66
C GLY A 176 48.02 7.73 1.70
N PRO A 177 47.02 8.09 0.88
CA PRO A 177 47.11 9.23 -0.04
C PRO A 177 47.29 10.57 0.68
N ASP A 178 48.26 11.38 0.25
CA ASP A 178 48.60 12.66 0.90
C ASP A 178 47.40 13.63 0.97
N VAL A 179 47.13 14.16 2.16
CA VAL A 179 46.14 15.22 2.39
C VAL A 179 46.78 16.47 2.98
N VAL A 180 46.11 17.62 2.84
CA VAL A 180 46.51 18.87 3.49
C VAL A 180 45.79 19.00 4.83
N LEU A 181 46.54 18.86 5.92
CA LEU A 181 46.03 19.12 7.27
C LEU A 181 45.94 20.63 7.52
N THR A 182 44.79 21.06 8.01
CA THR A 182 44.57 22.40 8.59
C THR A 182 44.68 22.29 10.10
N ASP A 183 45.37 23.25 10.72
CA ASP A 183 45.58 23.30 12.18
C ASP A 183 46.30 22.05 12.74
N ALA A 184 47.31 21.54 12.01
CA ALA A 184 48.07 20.35 12.39
C ALA A 184 48.80 20.46 13.74
N ASP A 185 49.10 21.67 14.21
CA ASP A 185 49.76 21.92 15.51
C ASP A 185 48.75 22.21 16.65
N SER A 186 47.47 21.87 16.46
CA SER A 186 46.36 22.10 17.40
C SER A 186 45.78 20.78 17.90
N ALA A 187 45.09 20.82 19.05
CA ALA A 187 44.36 19.67 19.57
C ALA A 187 43.30 19.16 18.58
N GLN A 188 42.69 20.06 17.80
CA GLN A 188 41.80 19.71 16.70
C GLN A 188 42.44 20.09 15.36
N ALA A 189 42.58 19.11 14.48
CA ALA A 189 43.05 19.29 13.10
C ALA A 189 41.96 18.81 12.14
N SER A 190 42.01 19.23 10.88
CA SER A 190 41.03 18.80 9.88
C SER A 190 41.63 18.65 8.49
N PHE A 191 40.97 17.85 7.65
CA PHE A 191 41.30 17.73 6.23
C PHE A 191 40.04 17.41 5.41
N THR A 192 40.18 17.42 4.09
CA THR A 192 39.16 16.91 3.16
C THR A 192 39.60 15.54 2.65
N ALA A 193 38.75 14.53 2.82
CA ALA A 193 39.03 13.17 2.36
C ALA A 193 39.33 13.15 0.85
N PRO A 194 40.38 12.43 0.40
CA PRO A 194 40.74 12.36 -1.00
C PRO A 194 39.68 11.62 -1.83
N GLU A 195 39.70 11.83 -3.15
CA GLU A 195 38.94 11.03 -4.12
C GLU A 195 39.51 9.60 -4.17
N VAL A 196 38.63 8.60 -4.18
CA VAL A 196 38.94 7.17 -4.15
C VAL A 196 38.48 6.54 -5.45
N ALA A 197 39.21 5.52 -5.93
CA ALA A 197 38.84 4.83 -7.16
C ALA A 197 37.47 4.13 -7.02
N ALA A 198 36.79 3.97 -8.16
CA ALA A 198 35.44 3.42 -8.19
C ALA A 198 35.31 2.07 -7.45
N GLY A 199 34.45 2.00 -6.44
CA GLY A 199 34.22 0.81 -5.61
C GLY A 199 35.36 0.42 -4.66
N ALA A 200 36.35 1.28 -4.45
CA ALA A 200 37.49 1.04 -3.56
C ALA A 200 37.31 1.69 -2.17
N THR A 201 38.19 1.30 -1.25
CA THR A 201 38.32 1.93 0.07
C THR A 201 39.81 2.13 0.34
N ASP A 202 40.20 3.37 0.59
CA ASP A 202 41.56 3.74 0.95
C ASP A 202 41.65 3.99 2.46
N GLN A 203 42.83 3.75 3.04
CA GLN A 203 43.10 4.04 4.46
C GLN A 203 44.15 5.12 4.58
N LEU A 204 43.89 6.12 5.42
CA LEU A 204 44.84 7.15 5.82
C LEU A 204 45.15 6.96 7.31
N THR A 205 46.43 7.00 7.68
CA THR A 205 46.85 6.91 9.09
C THR A 205 47.45 8.23 9.51
N PHE A 206 47.01 8.75 10.65
CA PHE A 206 47.54 9.98 11.25
C PHE A 206 48.10 9.66 12.63
N GLU A 207 49.31 10.15 12.90
CA GLU A 207 49.94 10.10 14.21
C GLU A 207 49.82 11.47 14.88
N LEU A 208 49.23 11.48 16.08
CA LEU A 208 49.24 12.61 16.99
C LEU A 208 50.46 12.49 17.92
N THR A 209 51.29 13.52 17.98
CA THR A 209 52.33 13.67 19.01
C THR A 209 51.94 14.77 19.99
N VAL A 210 52.02 14.47 21.28
CA VAL A 210 51.71 15.39 22.39
C VAL A 210 52.97 15.60 23.24
N ASN A 211 53.27 16.85 23.57
CA ASN A 211 54.45 17.25 24.34
C ASN A 211 54.05 18.19 25.50
N ASP A 212 54.49 17.89 26.71
CA ASP A 212 54.20 18.63 27.96
C ASP A 212 55.27 19.69 28.32
N GLY A 213 56.32 19.82 27.50
CA GLY A 213 57.49 20.66 27.71
C GLY A 213 58.76 19.90 28.09
N VAL A 214 58.65 18.62 28.45
CA VAL A 214 59.75 17.74 28.88
C VAL A 214 59.74 16.42 28.08
N ASP A 215 58.62 15.70 28.09
CA ASP A 215 58.41 14.40 27.46
C ASP A 215 57.45 14.46 26.26
N VAL A 216 57.40 13.36 25.51
CA VAL A 216 56.48 13.19 24.37
C VAL A 216 55.76 11.85 24.43
N ALA A 217 54.51 11.84 23.98
CA ALA A 217 53.74 10.64 23.71
C ALA A 217 53.11 10.72 22.32
N SER A 218 52.84 9.56 21.71
CA SER A 218 52.10 9.52 20.45
C SER A 218 51.00 8.47 20.43
N ASP A 219 50.00 8.72 19.60
CA ASP A 219 48.87 7.84 19.34
C ASP A 219 48.47 7.95 17.85
N VAL A 220 47.75 6.96 17.33
CA VAL A 220 47.37 6.89 15.92
C VAL A 220 45.87 6.75 15.73
N VAL A 221 45.36 7.38 14.67
CA VAL A 221 43.98 7.23 14.21
C VAL A 221 43.97 6.85 12.74
N VAL A 222 43.15 5.86 12.39
CA VAL A 222 42.95 5.41 11.01
C VAL A 222 41.63 5.96 10.47
N VAL A 223 41.70 6.62 9.32
CA VAL A 223 40.53 7.09 8.57
C VAL A 223 40.36 6.24 7.32
N SER A 224 39.30 5.44 7.27
CA SER A 224 38.92 4.67 6.08
C SER A 224 37.99 5.51 5.21
N VAL A 225 38.41 5.79 3.98
CA VAL A 225 37.68 6.62 3.01
C VAL A 225 37.13 5.74 1.91
N SER A 226 35.82 5.77 1.70
CA SER A 226 35.13 5.02 0.64
C SER A 226 34.49 5.95 -0.39
N GLU A 227 34.48 5.55 -1.66
CA GLU A 227 33.61 6.17 -2.66
C GLU A 227 32.13 5.88 -2.31
N PRO A 228 31.20 6.85 -2.45
CA PRO A 228 29.77 6.57 -2.33
C PRO A 228 29.32 5.52 -3.35
N ALA A 229 28.43 4.61 -2.93
CA ALA A 229 27.84 3.66 -3.85
C ALA A 229 27.15 4.40 -5.01
N SER A 230 27.61 4.13 -6.23
CA SER A 230 26.95 4.65 -7.43
C SER A 230 25.50 4.17 -7.46
N ILE A 231 24.57 5.07 -7.74
CA ILE A 231 23.15 4.75 -7.92
C ILE A 231 22.74 4.89 -9.37
N VAL A 232 21.84 4.01 -9.81
CA VAL A 232 21.30 3.96 -11.17
C VAL A 232 19.78 3.95 -11.14
N THR A 233 19.21 4.27 -12.30
CA THR A 233 17.79 4.07 -12.61
C THR A 233 17.62 2.80 -13.42
N ILE A 234 16.66 1.97 -13.03
CA ILE A 234 16.24 0.77 -13.76
C ILE A 234 14.81 1.00 -14.22
N ALA A 235 14.60 1.01 -15.53
CA ALA A 235 13.29 1.14 -16.15
C ALA A 235 13.14 0.15 -17.31
N GLY A 236 11.89 -0.06 -17.72
CA GLY A 236 11.52 -0.94 -18.82
C GLY A 236 10.01 -0.98 -18.99
N ARG A 237 9.55 -1.92 -19.80
CA ARG A 237 8.12 -2.16 -20.07
C ARG A 237 7.73 -3.60 -19.76
N LEU A 238 6.57 -3.76 -19.15
CA LEU A 238 5.96 -5.06 -18.92
C LEU A 238 4.84 -5.32 -19.92
N PHE A 239 4.89 -6.48 -20.55
CA PHE A 239 3.86 -6.98 -21.44
C PHE A 239 3.37 -8.36 -21.00
N TYR A 240 2.15 -8.72 -21.42
CA TYR A 240 1.68 -10.08 -21.46
C TYR A 240 1.25 -10.47 -22.87
N GLU A 241 1.39 -11.74 -23.21
CA GLU A 241 0.90 -12.29 -24.48
C GLU A 241 -0.61 -12.53 -24.40
N ARG A 242 -1.38 -11.95 -25.34
CA ARG A 242 -2.80 -12.23 -25.54
C ARG A 242 -2.97 -12.90 -26.91
N PRO A 243 -3.35 -14.19 -26.97
CA PRO A 243 -3.63 -14.85 -28.24
C PRO A 243 -4.96 -14.36 -28.82
N THR A 244 -5.07 -14.27 -30.14
CA THR A 244 -6.32 -13.87 -30.80
C THR A 244 -7.30 -15.06 -30.84
N PRO A 245 -8.59 -14.90 -30.45
CA PRO A 245 -9.59 -15.92 -30.69
C PRO A 245 -9.69 -16.26 -32.19
N ASN A 246 -9.96 -17.51 -32.53
CA ASN A 246 -10.24 -17.81 -33.94
C ASN A 246 -11.58 -17.20 -34.39
N ALA A 247 -11.81 -17.12 -35.70
CA ALA A 247 -12.98 -16.46 -36.27
C ALA A 247 -14.34 -17.05 -35.83
N LEU A 248 -14.38 -18.27 -35.27
CA LEU A 248 -15.58 -18.92 -34.76
C LEU A 248 -15.66 -18.91 -33.22
N CYS A 249 -14.73 -18.24 -32.54
CA CYS A 249 -14.54 -18.28 -31.08
C CYS A 249 -14.38 -19.70 -30.50
N ARG A 250 -13.99 -20.66 -31.33
CA ARG A 250 -13.78 -22.05 -30.89
C ARG A 250 -12.34 -22.23 -30.50
N GLY A 251 -11.85 -21.53 -29.49
CA GLY A 251 -10.44 -21.55 -29.08
C GLY A 251 -9.56 -20.47 -29.72
N TYR A 252 -8.33 -20.40 -29.22
CA TYR A 252 -7.33 -19.38 -29.56
C TYR A 252 -6.38 -19.80 -30.69
N ASN A 253 -5.93 -18.80 -31.48
CA ASN A 253 -4.87 -18.95 -32.46
C ASN A 253 -3.52 -18.54 -31.85
N PHE A 254 -2.80 -19.49 -31.26
CA PHE A 254 -1.49 -19.23 -30.65
C PHE A 254 -0.35 -18.92 -31.64
N ASN A 255 -0.62 -18.90 -32.95
CA ASN A 255 0.31 -18.34 -33.94
C ASN A 255 0.10 -16.84 -34.16
N ASP A 256 -0.96 -16.27 -33.59
CA ASP A 256 -1.32 -14.86 -33.65
C ASP A 256 -1.45 -14.31 -32.22
N ILE A 257 -0.35 -13.73 -31.74
CA ILE A 257 -0.21 -13.23 -30.38
C ILE A 257 0.01 -11.72 -30.43
N THR A 258 -0.80 -11.00 -29.68
CA THR A 258 -0.63 -9.57 -29.42
C THR A 258 0.09 -9.38 -28.08
N LEU A 259 1.06 -8.47 -28.02
CA LEU A 259 1.67 -8.05 -26.77
C LEU A 259 0.85 -6.90 -26.18
N MET A 260 0.21 -7.16 -25.05
CA MET A 260 -0.60 -6.20 -24.31
C MET A 260 0.24 -5.62 -23.16
N PRO A 261 0.20 -4.30 -22.90
CA PRO A 261 0.89 -3.72 -21.76
C PRO A 261 0.27 -4.22 -20.45
N VAL A 262 1.09 -4.47 -19.43
CA VAL A 262 0.59 -4.71 -18.07
C VAL A 262 0.31 -3.35 -17.44
N ARG A 263 -0.95 -2.94 -17.37
CA ARG A 263 -1.36 -1.58 -16.95
C ARG A 263 -1.60 -1.47 -15.46
N LEU A 264 -1.14 -0.37 -14.85
CA LEU A 264 -1.43 0.03 -13.47
C LEU A 264 -1.14 -1.02 -12.37
N ALA A 265 -0.29 -2.01 -12.66
CA ALA A 265 0.02 -3.10 -11.75
C ALA A 265 1.23 -2.77 -10.86
N THR A 266 1.23 -3.27 -9.63
CA THR A 266 2.36 -3.14 -8.70
C THR A 266 3.59 -3.91 -9.20
N VAL A 267 4.73 -3.23 -9.32
CA VAL A 267 6.02 -3.80 -9.73
C VAL A 267 7.03 -3.67 -8.60
N LEU A 268 7.73 -4.76 -8.31
CA LEU A 268 8.75 -4.89 -7.28
C LEU A 268 10.10 -5.10 -7.93
N LEU A 269 11.12 -4.44 -7.39
CA LEU A 269 12.51 -4.77 -7.63
C LEU A 269 13.04 -5.54 -6.43
N LEU A 270 13.55 -6.75 -6.66
CA LEU A 270 14.05 -7.64 -5.62
C LEU A 270 15.55 -7.89 -5.77
N ASP A 271 16.25 -8.07 -4.66
CA ASP A 271 17.65 -8.53 -4.66
C ASP A 271 17.77 -10.04 -4.96
N SER A 272 19.01 -10.53 -4.98
CA SER A 272 19.31 -11.96 -5.18
C SER A 272 18.77 -12.89 -4.09
N ALA A 273 18.54 -12.38 -2.88
CA ALA A 273 17.94 -13.11 -1.76
C ALA A 273 16.39 -13.05 -1.75
N GLY A 274 15.80 -12.23 -2.63
CA GLY A 274 14.36 -12.02 -2.73
C GLY A 274 13.81 -10.93 -1.80
N ASN A 275 14.68 -10.09 -1.20
CA ASN A 275 14.24 -8.94 -0.44
C ASN A 275 13.81 -7.81 -1.38
N GLU A 276 12.75 -7.10 -0.99
CA GLU A 276 12.27 -5.93 -1.72
C GLU A 276 13.24 -4.75 -1.57
N LEU A 277 13.71 -4.24 -2.72
CA LEU A 277 14.56 -3.06 -2.80
C LEU A 277 13.76 -1.80 -3.10
N ALA A 278 12.75 -1.92 -3.97
CA ALA A 278 11.90 -0.81 -4.38
C ALA A 278 10.54 -1.32 -4.92
N VAL A 279 9.55 -0.43 -4.89
CA VAL A 279 8.20 -0.65 -5.46
C VAL A 279 7.90 0.49 -6.43
N SER A 280 7.24 0.14 -7.53
CA SER A 280 6.76 1.04 -8.56
C SER A 280 5.39 0.55 -9.05
N GLN A 281 4.78 1.28 -9.97
CA GLN A 281 3.54 0.88 -10.63
C GLN A 281 3.72 1.11 -12.13
N THR A 282 3.18 0.23 -12.96
CA THR A 282 3.18 0.47 -14.41
C THR A 282 2.21 1.59 -14.77
N ASP A 283 2.52 2.34 -15.83
CA ASP A 283 1.54 3.23 -16.48
C ASP A 283 0.67 2.48 -17.50
N ASP A 284 -0.20 3.19 -18.23
CA ASP A 284 -1.06 2.61 -19.28
C ASP A 284 -0.27 1.98 -20.44
N GLY A 285 1.00 2.36 -20.61
CA GLY A 285 1.91 1.79 -21.59
C GLY A 285 2.74 0.62 -21.06
N GLY A 286 2.52 0.20 -19.81
CA GLY A 286 3.29 -0.84 -19.13
C GLY A 286 4.68 -0.39 -18.67
N ASN A 287 5.00 0.91 -18.71
CA ASN A 287 6.31 1.41 -18.32
C ASN A 287 6.43 1.42 -16.79
N TYR A 288 7.56 0.96 -16.27
CA TYR A 288 7.93 1.07 -14.86
C TYR A 288 9.32 1.69 -14.71
N SER A 289 9.60 2.25 -13.53
CA SER A 289 10.93 2.80 -13.21
C SER A 289 11.23 2.73 -11.72
N PHE A 290 12.49 2.44 -11.39
CA PHE A 290 13.07 2.45 -10.05
C PHE A 290 14.32 3.33 -10.06
N SER A 291 14.35 4.36 -9.22
CA SER A 291 15.52 5.24 -9.04
C SER A 291 16.25 4.95 -7.74
N GLY A 292 17.55 5.24 -7.66
CA GLY A 292 18.32 5.10 -6.43
C GLY A 292 18.79 3.67 -6.16
N ILE A 293 18.85 2.83 -7.18
CA ILE A 293 19.29 1.44 -7.05
C ILE A 293 20.81 1.39 -7.04
N THR A 294 21.39 0.62 -6.13
CA THR A 294 22.84 0.44 -6.09
C THR A 294 23.33 -0.16 -7.41
N ALA A 295 24.32 0.47 -8.02
CA ALA A 295 24.95 0.02 -9.26
C ALA A 295 25.58 -1.38 -9.10
N ASN A 296 25.73 -2.08 -10.21
CA ASN A 296 26.35 -3.40 -10.31
C ASN A 296 25.75 -4.47 -9.37
N THR A 297 24.48 -4.33 -8.99
CA THR A 297 23.77 -5.24 -8.09
C THR A 297 22.91 -6.21 -8.89
N ASP A 298 22.94 -7.50 -8.54
CA ASP A 298 22.05 -8.49 -9.13
C ASP A 298 20.63 -8.32 -8.57
N VAL A 299 19.69 -7.99 -9.46
CA VAL A 299 18.30 -7.69 -9.16
C VAL A 299 17.37 -8.49 -10.06
N ARG A 300 16.09 -8.58 -9.70
CA ARG A 300 15.03 -9.08 -10.59
C ARG A 300 13.77 -8.24 -10.45
N VAL A 301 13.00 -8.23 -11.52
CA VAL A 301 11.67 -7.62 -11.54
C VAL A 301 10.61 -8.68 -11.25
N ARG A 302 9.64 -8.32 -10.41
CA ARG A 302 8.44 -9.09 -10.13
C ARG A 302 7.23 -8.17 -10.24
N VAL A 303 6.16 -8.62 -10.90
CA VAL A 303 4.88 -7.94 -10.93
C VAL A 303 3.86 -8.74 -10.13
N ARG A 304 3.05 -8.06 -9.33
CA ARG A 304 1.89 -8.64 -8.65
C ARG A 304 0.66 -8.45 -9.51
N ALA A 305 -0.17 -9.48 -9.63
CA ALA A 305 -1.46 -9.38 -10.30
C ALA A 305 -2.49 -8.66 -9.40
N GLU A 306 -2.26 -7.37 -9.18
CA GLU A 306 -3.12 -6.50 -8.37
C GLU A 306 -3.19 -5.09 -8.97
N LEU A 307 -4.34 -4.43 -8.83
CA LEU A 307 -4.56 -3.02 -9.15
C LEU A 307 -4.96 -2.31 -7.87
N LEU A 308 -4.10 -1.42 -7.39
CA LEU A 308 -4.30 -0.72 -6.13
C LEU A 308 -4.36 0.79 -6.37
N GLN A 309 -5.51 1.38 -6.06
CA GLN A 309 -5.65 2.81 -5.87
C GLN A 309 -6.39 3.05 -4.57
N THR A 310 -5.65 3.17 -3.46
CA THR A 310 -6.21 3.25 -2.10
C THR A 310 -6.26 4.66 -1.53
N THR A 311 -5.83 5.64 -2.33
CA THR A 311 -5.83 7.06 -1.97
C THR A 311 -6.22 7.89 -3.18
N GLY A 312 -6.87 9.03 -2.96
CA GLY A 312 -7.31 9.92 -4.03
C GLY A 312 -8.81 10.10 -4.01
N ALA A 313 -9.34 10.66 -5.09
CA ALA A 313 -10.78 10.84 -5.27
C ALA A 313 -11.47 9.53 -5.67
N GLN A 314 -10.79 8.70 -6.47
CA GLN A 314 -11.28 7.39 -6.86
C GLN A 314 -10.47 6.29 -6.16
N THR A 315 -11.14 5.24 -5.71
CA THR A 315 -10.48 4.12 -5.01
C THR A 315 -10.94 2.75 -5.49
N TRP A 316 -10.01 1.79 -5.53
CA TRP A 316 -10.27 0.39 -5.86
C TRP A 316 -9.13 -0.52 -5.38
N GLU A 317 -9.49 -1.76 -5.06
CA GLU A 317 -8.57 -2.85 -4.74
C GLU A 317 -8.95 -4.12 -5.53
N VAL A 318 -8.18 -4.45 -6.56
CA VAL A 318 -8.39 -5.66 -7.37
C VAL A 318 -7.23 -6.62 -7.16
N TYR A 319 -7.52 -7.89 -6.90
CA TYR A 319 -6.51 -8.94 -6.78
C TYR A 319 -6.86 -10.15 -7.64
N VAL A 320 -5.87 -10.74 -8.31
CA VAL A 320 -6.00 -12.08 -8.91
C VAL A 320 -5.25 -13.09 -8.04
N ARG A 321 -5.96 -14.09 -7.52
CA ARG A 321 -5.46 -15.03 -6.50
C ARG A 321 -5.68 -16.49 -6.90
N ASP A 322 -4.81 -17.36 -6.39
CA ASP A 322 -4.97 -18.82 -6.56
C ASP A 322 -5.78 -19.42 -5.40
N ASN A 323 -7.07 -19.68 -5.64
CA ASN A 323 -7.99 -20.30 -4.68
C ASN A 323 -7.58 -21.73 -4.29
N THR A 324 -6.79 -22.42 -5.12
CA THR A 324 -6.38 -23.82 -4.87
C THR A 324 -5.02 -23.94 -4.18
N SER A 325 -4.26 -22.84 -4.11
CA SER A 325 -3.00 -22.77 -3.37
C SER A 325 -3.24 -22.56 -1.87
N ASN A 326 -2.40 -23.09 -0.98
CA ASN A 326 -2.51 -22.85 0.47
C ASN A 326 -3.92 -23.05 1.07
N THR A 327 -4.51 -24.24 0.88
CA THR A 327 -5.88 -24.59 1.30
C THR A 327 -6.17 -24.47 2.80
N THR A 328 -5.16 -24.16 3.62
CA THR A 328 -5.29 -23.90 5.05
C THR A 328 -5.65 -22.46 5.41
N ALA A 329 -5.45 -21.50 4.49
CA ALA A 329 -5.85 -20.11 4.67
C ALA A 329 -7.30 -19.88 4.19
N SER A 330 -7.98 -18.86 4.71
CA SER A 330 -9.24 -18.40 4.09
C SER A 330 -8.97 -17.88 2.67
N LEU A 331 -9.98 -17.90 1.80
CA LEU A 331 -9.83 -17.43 0.42
C LEU A 331 -9.30 -15.98 0.34
N ASP A 332 -9.80 -15.08 1.21
CA ASP A 332 -9.36 -13.67 1.23
C ASP A 332 -7.87 -13.46 1.55
N ASN A 333 -7.23 -14.50 2.13
CA ASN A 333 -5.82 -14.51 2.52
C ASN A 333 -4.96 -15.41 1.62
N ARG A 334 -5.51 -15.88 0.49
CA ARG A 334 -4.74 -16.65 -0.49
C ARG A 334 -3.75 -15.76 -1.22
N PRO A 335 -2.58 -16.29 -1.62
CA PRO A 335 -1.57 -15.47 -2.27
C PRO A 335 -2.10 -14.90 -3.60
N THR A 336 -1.82 -13.61 -3.81
CA THR A 336 -1.94 -12.96 -5.13
C THR A 336 -0.93 -13.59 -6.08
N TYR A 337 -1.28 -13.75 -7.36
CA TYR A 337 -0.34 -14.20 -8.36
C TYR A 337 0.82 -13.21 -8.50
N GLU A 338 2.04 -13.75 -8.63
CA GLU A 338 3.25 -12.98 -8.87
C GLU A 338 3.98 -13.56 -10.08
N VAL A 339 4.30 -12.70 -11.06
CA VAL A 339 5.13 -13.06 -12.21
C VAL A 339 6.50 -12.45 -12.01
N GLN A 340 7.56 -13.25 -12.12
CA GLN A 340 8.92 -12.78 -11.93
C GLN A 340 9.85 -13.28 -13.03
N TRP A 341 10.85 -12.47 -13.35
CA TRP A 341 11.85 -12.80 -14.36
C TRP A 341 13.21 -13.14 -13.72
N PRO A 342 14.15 -13.75 -14.48
CA PRO A 342 15.48 -14.07 -13.97
C PRO A 342 16.25 -12.84 -13.46
N LEU A 343 17.30 -13.10 -12.67
CA LEU A 343 18.21 -12.05 -12.23
C LEU A 343 18.93 -11.40 -13.43
N PHE A 344 19.11 -10.09 -13.36
CA PHE A 344 20.00 -9.31 -14.20
C PHE A 344 20.77 -8.30 -13.34
N ASN A 345 21.87 -7.79 -13.86
CA ASN A 345 22.71 -6.86 -13.13
C ASN A 345 22.28 -5.42 -13.42
N SER A 346 22.15 -4.57 -12.38
CA SER A 346 21.76 -3.17 -12.53
C SER A 346 22.75 -2.31 -13.33
N GLY A 347 23.98 -2.79 -13.53
CA GLY A 347 25.02 -2.11 -14.28
C GLY A 347 25.55 -0.85 -13.59
N GLY A 348 26.51 -0.19 -14.23
CA GLY A 348 27.13 1.05 -13.74
C GLY A 348 26.46 2.35 -14.20
N VAL A 349 25.42 2.25 -15.03
CA VAL A 349 24.68 3.40 -15.61
C VAL A 349 23.20 3.05 -15.68
N ASP A 350 22.35 4.07 -15.88
CA ASP A 350 20.92 3.88 -16.06
C ASP A 350 20.61 2.85 -17.17
N SER A 351 19.71 1.92 -16.88
CA SER A 351 19.22 0.91 -17.80
C SER A 351 17.72 1.09 -17.98
N LEU A 352 17.31 1.49 -19.19
CA LEU A 352 15.93 1.91 -19.49
C LEU A 352 15.17 0.95 -20.42
N ASP A 353 15.78 -0.20 -20.74
CA ASP A 353 15.33 -1.18 -21.74
C ASP A 353 15.13 -2.58 -21.14
N ASN A 354 14.80 -2.66 -19.85
CA ASN A 354 14.52 -3.92 -19.17
C ASN A 354 13.11 -4.42 -19.46
N ASP A 355 12.81 -4.68 -20.73
CA ASP A 355 11.48 -5.10 -21.15
C ASP A 355 11.26 -6.58 -20.85
N PHE A 356 10.09 -6.91 -20.30
CA PHE A 356 9.72 -8.26 -19.95
C PHE A 356 8.35 -8.65 -20.47
N ILE A 357 8.21 -9.93 -20.82
CA ILE A 357 6.98 -10.49 -21.39
C ILE A 357 6.54 -11.69 -20.54
N ALA A 358 5.31 -11.65 -20.04
CA ALA A 358 4.63 -12.80 -19.47
C ALA A 358 3.99 -13.61 -20.60
N ARG A 359 4.34 -14.89 -20.70
CA ARG A 359 3.91 -15.73 -21.82
C ARG A 359 2.60 -16.45 -21.56
N THR A 360 1.90 -16.81 -22.63
CA THR A 360 0.67 -17.63 -22.56
C THR A 360 0.90 -19.01 -21.93
N GLY A 361 2.13 -19.50 -21.99
CA GLY A 361 2.47 -20.86 -21.61
C GLY A 361 2.11 -21.91 -22.67
N TRP A 362 1.61 -21.51 -23.85
CA TRP A 362 1.32 -22.47 -24.92
C TRP A 362 2.61 -22.96 -25.59
N ASP A 363 2.85 -24.26 -25.59
CA ASP A 363 3.93 -24.91 -26.35
C ASP A 363 3.40 -25.29 -27.75
N THR A 364 3.86 -24.58 -28.77
CA THR A 364 3.45 -24.81 -30.16
C THR A 364 3.89 -26.16 -30.71
N ASP A 365 5.01 -26.71 -30.23
CA ASP A 365 5.53 -28.00 -30.69
C ASP A 365 4.76 -29.16 -30.04
N ALA A 366 4.38 -29.00 -28.77
CA ALA A 366 3.56 -29.96 -28.05
C ALA A 366 2.07 -29.85 -28.39
N GLY A 367 1.60 -28.67 -28.83
CA GLY A 367 0.19 -28.39 -29.08
C GLY A 367 -0.65 -28.35 -27.80
N ALA A 368 -0.04 -27.96 -26.69
CA ALA A 368 -0.66 -27.94 -25.36
C ALA A 368 -0.05 -26.84 -24.48
N TYR A 369 -0.71 -26.49 -23.37
CA TYR A 369 -0.14 -25.63 -22.35
C TYR A 369 1.03 -26.32 -21.59
N ASP A 370 2.04 -25.54 -21.24
CA ASP A 370 2.90 -25.80 -20.10
C ASP A 370 2.30 -25.02 -18.91
N ASP A 371 1.60 -25.74 -18.03
CA ASP A 371 0.92 -25.14 -16.88
C ASP A 371 1.88 -24.36 -15.96
N ALA A 372 3.18 -24.69 -15.95
CA ALA A 372 4.18 -23.95 -15.17
C ALA A 372 4.57 -22.61 -15.81
N GLN A 373 4.10 -22.31 -17.02
CA GLN A 373 4.48 -21.14 -17.82
C GLN A 373 3.28 -20.27 -18.24
N ARG A 374 2.06 -20.54 -17.74
CA ARG A 374 0.84 -19.74 -17.99
C ARG A 374 0.84 -18.40 -17.24
N LEU A 375 1.92 -17.61 -17.41
CA LEU A 375 2.19 -16.39 -16.67
C LEU A 375 1.35 -15.19 -17.15
N ALA A 376 0.86 -15.21 -18.39
CA ALA A 376 0.01 -14.16 -18.94
C ALA A 376 -1.42 -14.18 -18.35
N ALA A 377 -1.91 -15.35 -17.93
CA ALA A 377 -3.29 -15.53 -17.47
C ALA A 377 -3.71 -14.57 -16.35
N PRO A 378 -3.01 -14.49 -15.19
CA PRO A 378 -3.42 -13.58 -14.13
C PRO A 378 -3.32 -12.10 -14.52
N LEU A 379 -2.42 -11.74 -15.45
CA LEU A 379 -2.27 -10.36 -15.91
C LEU A 379 -3.35 -9.98 -16.93
N SER A 380 -3.79 -10.93 -17.77
CA SER A 380 -4.92 -10.76 -18.69
C SER A 380 -6.25 -10.58 -17.95
N ILE A 381 -6.49 -11.37 -16.89
CA ILE A 381 -7.66 -11.21 -16.02
C ILE A 381 -7.68 -9.84 -15.37
N LEU A 382 -6.52 -9.42 -14.83
CA LEU A 382 -6.37 -8.12 -14.21
C LEU A 382 -6.67 -6.97 -15.20
N ASP A 383 -6.17 -7.10 -16.43
CA ASP A 383 -6.36 -6.10 -17.50
C ASP A 383 -7.82 -6.01 -17.97
N ALA A 384 -8.53 -7.15 -18.03
CA ALA A 384 -9.96 -7.19 -18.33
C ALA A 384 -10.78 -6.45 -17.26
N ILE A 385 -10.52 -6.74 -15.97
CA ILE A 385 -11.18 -6.04 -14.86
C ILE A 385 -10.85 -4.54 -14.86
N LEU A 386 -9.61 -4.16 -15.22
CA LEU A 386 -9.22 -2.75 -15.34
C LEU A 386 -10.10 -1.99 -16.34
N ASN A 387 -10.52 -2.61 -17.45
CA ASN A 387 -11.41 -1.93 -18.39
C ASN A 387 -12.77 -1.57 -17.75
N GLY A 388 -13.33 -2.48 -16.95
CA GLY A 388 -14.55 -2.21 -16.18
C GLY A 388 -14.34 -1.07 -15.17
N VAL A 389 -13.23 -1.11 -14.41
CA VAL A 389 -12.84 -0.05 -13.46
C VAL A 389 -12.74 1.31 -14.16
N LEU A 390 -12.05 1.37 -15.30
CA LEU A 390 -11.86 2.61 -16.05
C LEU A 390 -13.16 3.16 -16.65
N LEU A 391 -14.06 2.29 -17.12
CA LEU A 391 -15.39 2.70 -17.60
C LEU A 391 -16.16 3.46 -16.51
N ILE A 392 -16.12 2.97 -15.26
CA ILE A 392 -16.79 3.66 -14.15
C ILE A 392 -16.05 4.93 -13.77
N ALA A 393 -14.72 4.87 -13.69
CA ALA A 393 -13.89 6.02 -13.35
C ALA A 393 -14.03 7.17 -14.36
N GLU A 394 -14.39 6.90 -15.61
CA GLU A 394 -14.66 7.93 -16.62
C GLU A 394 -15.91 8.76 -16.29
N VAL A 395 -16.95 8.15 -15.74
CA VAL A 395 -18.24 8.79 -15.46
C VAL A 395 -18.42 9.23 -14.01
N ASP A 396 -17.69 8.63 -13.07
CA ASP A 396 -17.66 9.04 -11.66
C ASP A 396 -16.22 9.35 -11.17
N PRO A 397 -15.86 10.64 -11.06
CA PRO A 397 -14.52 11.08 -10.65
C PRO A 397 -14.25 10.90 -9.15
N VAL A 398 -15.22 10.43 -8.35
CA VAL A 398 -15.10 10.23 -6.90
C VAL A 398 -15.52 8.82 -6.45
N VAL A 399 -15.61 7.86 -7.38
CA VAL A 399 -16.09 6.52 -7.10
C VAL A 399 -15.19 5.75 -6.13
N ASP A 400 -15.80 5.06 -5.17
CA ASP A 400 -15.15 4.01 -4.40
C ASP A 400 -15.72 2.66 -4.85
N LEU A 401 -14.92 1.90 -5.59
CA LEU A 401 -15.31 0.56 -6.06
C LEU A 401 -15.12 -0.51 -4.97
N GLY A 402 -14.43 -0.19 -3.87
CA GLY A 402 -14.09 -1.17 -2.85
C GLY A 402 -13.13 -2.24 -3.35
N ARG A 403 -13.29 -3.46 -2.82
CA ARG A 403 -12.38 -4.59 -3.07
C ARG A 403 -13.08 -5.71 -3.83
N ILE A 404 -12.35 -6.31 -4.77
CA ILE A 404 -12.75 -7.52 -5.48
C ILE A 404 -11.59 -8.51 -5.60
N ASP A 405 -11.87 -9.79 -5.34
CA ASP A 405 -10.92 -10.88 -5.49
C ASP A 405 -11.32 -11.77 -6.68
N ALA A 406 -10.50 -11.80 -7.73
CA ALA A 406 -10.65 -12.73 -8.84
C ALA A 406 -9.85 -14.01 -8.58
N PHE A 407 -10.55 -15.09 -8.29
CA PHE A 407 -9.98 -16.41 -8.09
C PHE A 407 -9.87 -17.16 -9.40
N TRP A 408 -8.63 -17.34 -9.84
CA TRP A 408 -8.29 -18.16 -10.98
C TRP A 408 -7.23 -19.17 -10.57
N SER A 409 -7.28 -20.36 -11.14
CA SER A 409 -6.23 -21.34 -10.99
C SER A 409 -6.25 -22.28 -12.17
N ILE A 410 -5.10 -22.80 -12.56
CA ILE A 410 -5.04 -23.94 -13.48
C ILE A 410 -5.89 -25.11 -12.95
N ASN A 411 -6.08 -25.24 -11.64
CA ASN A 411 -6.89 -26.31 -11.07
C ASN A 411 -8.40 -26.05 -11.10
N ASN A 412 -8.84 -24.83 -11.43
CA ASN A 412 -10.25 -24.48 -11.53
C ASN A 412 -10.84 -25.15 -12.76
N SER A 413 -11.65 -26.19 -12.53
CA SER A 413 -12.08 -27.10 -13.57
C SER A 413 -13.54 -27.48 -13.46
N TRP A 414 -14.13 -27.78 -14.62
CA TRP A 414 -15.54 -28.13 -14.72
C TRP A 414 -15.88 -29.42 -13.97
N VAL A 415 -16.90 -29.36 -13.10
CA VAL A 415 -17.50 -30.52 -12.43
C VAL A 415 -19.02 -30.52 -12.56
N THR A 416 -19.63 -31.71 -12.42
CA THR A 416 -21.08 -31.87 -12.28
C THR A 416 -21.40 -32.42 -10.89
N LEU A 417 -21.07 -31.63 -9.86
CA LEU A 417 -21.36 -31.98 -8.47
C LEU A 417 -22.55 -31.15 -7.97
N PRO A 418 -23.43 -31.71 -7.11
CA PRO A 418 -24.53 -30.94 -6.52
C PRO A 418 -24.06 -29.77 -5.65
N SER A 419 -22.84 -29.85 -5.12
CA SER A 419 -22.20 -28.82 -4.29
C SER A 419 -20.71 -28.78 -4.65
N PRO A 420 -20.31 -28.01 -5.69
CA PRO A 420 -18.90 -27.83 -6.03
C PRO A 420 -18.15 -27.10 -4.89
N ASP A 421 -16.90 -27.49 -4.61
CA ASP A 421 -16.03 -26.82 -3.64
C ASP A 421 -14.97 -25.95 -4.36
N GLU A 422 -15.17 -24.64 -4.33
CA GLU A 422 -14.26 -23.69 -4.96
C GLU A 422 -12.86 -23.68 -4.34
N ASN A 423 -12.67 -24.15 -3.10
CA ASN A 423 -11.36 -24.17 -2.44
C ASN A 423 -10.38 -25.18 -3.09
N VAL A 424 -10.91 -26.16 -3.83
CA VAL A 424 -10.13 -27.19 -4.53
C VAL A 424 -10.24 -27.08 -6.05
N GLY A 425 -10.88 -26.02 -6.54
CA GLY A 425 -11.03 -25.69 -7.96
C GLY A 425 -12.15 -26.46 -8.64
N GLU A 426 -13.20 -26.85 -7.92
CA GLU A 426 -14.39 -27.43 -8.52
C GLU A 426 -15.36 -26.31 -8.89
N LEU A 427 -15.60 -26.08 -10.19
CA LEU A 427 -16.51 -25.05 -10.68
C LEU A 427 -17.49 -25.64 -11.70
N ILE A 428 -18.70 -25.08 -11.82
CA ILE A 428 -19.64 -25.42 -12.90
C ILE A 428 -19.44 -24.50 -14.11
N THR A 429 -19.25 -23.21 -13.84
CA THR A 429 -18.99 -22.14 -14.80
C THR A 429 -18.24 -21.02 -14.10
N ALA A 430 -17.77 -20.02 -14.83
CA ALA A 430 -17.42 -18.74 -14.23
C ALA A 430 -18.65 -18.16 -13.51
N TYR A 431 -18.45 -17.53 -12.35
CA TYR A 431 -19.52 -16.87 -11.61
C TYR A 431 -18.98 -15.82 -10.63
N TYR A 432 -19.82 -14.84 -10.32
CA TYR A 432 -19.66 -13.89 -9.23
C TYR A 432 -20.43 -14.30 -7.96
N THR A 433 -19.87 -13.99 -6.79
CA THR A 433 -20.57 -14.13 -5.49
C THR A 433 -20.07 -13.14 -4.45
N SER A 434 -20.99 -12.72 -3.58
CA SER A 434 -20.75 -12.01 -2.32
C SER A 434 -21.46 -12.67 -1.12
N ASP A 435 -22.15 -13.79 -1.35
CA ASP A 435 -23.11 -14.41 -0.43
C ASP A 435 -22.46 -14.96 0.86
N PRO A 436 -22.66 -14.30 2.02
CA PRO A 436 -22.10 -14.73 3.29
C PRO A 436 -22.61 -16.10 3.77
N GLU A 437 -23.74 -16.61 3.25
CA GLU A 437 -24.36 -17.88 3.64
C GLU A 437 -23.80 -19.07 2.84
N ARG A 438 -23.38 -18.87 1.58
CA ARG A 438 -22.60 -19.86 0.81
C ARG A 438 -21.17 -19.99 1.32
N ASP A 439 -20.56 -18.88 1.72
CA ASP A 439 -19.10 -18.80 1.83
C ASP A 439 -18.57 -18.31 3.19
N GLY A 440 -19.42 -17.79 4.07
CA GLY A 440 -19.04 -17.25 5.37
C GLY A 440 -18.28 -15.93 5.28
N ARG A 441 -19.00 -14.80 5.09
CA ARG A 441 -18.47 -13.41 5.13
C ARG A 441 -17.11 -13.25 4.43
N ARG A 442 -17.06 -13.50 3.12
CA ARG A 442 -15.88 -13.22 2.28
C ARG A 442 -16.05 -11.89 1.54
N ASN A 443 -14.97 -11.42 0.93
CA ASN A 443 -15.05 -10.27 0.02
C ASN A 443 -15.78 -10.66 -1.29
N PRO A 444 -16.35 -9.69 -2.01
CA PRO A 444 -16.88 -9.91 -3.36
C PRO A 444 -15.85 -10.60 -4.25
N SER A 445 -16.26 -11.68 -4.92
CA SER A 445 -15.34 -12.60 -5.57
C SER A 445 -15.83 -13.08 -6.93
N LEU A 446 -14.90 -13.18 -7.89
CA LEU A 446 -15.10 -13.87 -9.17
C LEU A 446 -14.41 -15.22 -9.09
N PHE A 447 -15.03 -16.27 -9.61
CA PHE A 447 -14.38 -17.56 -9.83
C PHE A 447 -14.29 -17.82 -11.33
N LEU A 448 -13.07 -18.06 -11.82
CA LEU A 448 -12.77 -18.22 -13.23
C LEU A 448 -12.11 -19.58 -13.48
N ARG A 449 -12.41 -20.21 -14.61
CA ARG A 449 -11.82 -21.49 -15.01
C ARG A 449 -10.42 -21.33 -15.58
N GLY A 450 -9.58 -22.30 -15.26
CA GLY A 450 -8.24 -22.45 -15.85
C GLY A 450 -7.98 -23.84 -16.45
N ASP A 451 -8.72 -24.88 -16.08
CA ASP A 451 -8.72 -26.23 -16.66
C ASP A 451 -7.32 -26.82 -17.01
N ALA A 452 -6.60 -27.29 -16.00
CA ALA A 452 -5.27 -27.90 -16.13
C ALA A 452 -5.30 -29.16 -17.02
N ILE A 453 -4.16 -29.42 -17.67
CA ILE A 453 -4.02 -30.58 -18.54
C ILE A 453 -4.14 -31.88 -17.73
N GLY A 454 -5.00 -32.79 -18.21
CA GLY A 454 -5.15 -34.14 -17.66
C GLY A 454 -6.23 -34.32 -16.59
N ARG A 455 -6.89 -33.25 -16.12
CA ARG A 455 -8.15 -33.37 -15.33
C ARG A 455 -9.33 -33.71 -16.23
N LEU A 456 -9.39 -33.07 -17.39
CA LEU A 456 -10.33 -33.36 -18.45
C LEU A 456 -9.57 -33.80 -19.71
N PRO A 457 -10.20 -34.56 -20.62
CA PRO A 457 -9.68 -34.70 -21.97
C PRO A 457 -9.45 -33.32 -22.56
N GLU A 458 -8.36 -33.12 -23.31
CA GLU A 458 -8.08 -31.86 -24.03
C GLU A 458 -9.27 -31.36 -24.85
N SER A 459 -10.17 -32.29 -25.25
CA SER A 459 -11.49 -32.03 -25.87
C SER A 459 -12.50 -31.20 -25.07
N ARG A 460 -12.17 -30.84 -23.83
CA ARG A 460 -13.09 -30.21 -22.86
C ARG A 460 -12.42 -29.14 -22.00
N ILE A 461 -11.20 -28.73 -22.34
CA ILE A 461 -10.51 -27.65 -21.61
C ILE A 461 -11.22 -26.35 -21.97
N ASN A 462 -11.78 -25.62 -21.01
CA ASN A 462 -12.32 -24.28 -21.20
C ASN A 462 -11.63 -23.35 -20.19
N THR A 463 -11.05 -22.28 -20.72
CA THR A 463 -10.11 -21.44 -19.98
C THR A 463 -10.56 -19.99 -20.12
N ASP A 464 -10.92 -19.36 -19.02
CA ASP A 464 -11.55 -18.03 -19.06
C ASP A 464 -10.50 -16.90 -19.04
N GLU A 465 -9.21 -17.18 -18.84
CA GLU A 465 -8.20 -16.13 -18.58
C GLU A 465 -8.01 -15.09 -19.69
N PHE A 466 -8.39 -15.41 -20.92
CA PHE A 466 -8.33 -14.51 -22.07
C PHE A 466 -9.71 -14.11 -22.58
N ASP A 467 -10.77 -14.69 -22.00
CA ASP A 467 -12.17 -14.47 -22.37
C ASP A 467 -12.67 -13.22 -21.65
N SER A 468 -12.20 -12.06 -22.11
CA SER A 468 -12.46 -10.75 -21.47
C SER A 468 -13.94 -10.48 -21.26
N HIS A 469 -14.80 -10.91 -22.17
CA HIS A 469 -16.25 -10.76 -22.04
C HIS A 469 -16.82 -11.61 -20.90
N VAL A 470 -16.31 -12.82 -20.66
CA VAL A 470 -16.73 -13.66 -19.52
C VAL A 470 -16.30 -13.02 -18.21
N ILE A 471 -15.06 -12.55 -18.14
CA ILE A 471 -14.52 -11.87 -16.95
C ILE A 471 -15.31 -10.59 -16.65
N LEU A 472 -15.59 -9.77 -17.67
CA LEU A 472 -16.33 -8.53 -17.53
C LEU A 472 -17.82 -8.76 -17.25
N HIS A 473 -18.41 -9.86 -17.72
CA HIS A 473 -19.78 -10.26 -17.36
C HIS A 473 -19.91 -10.45 -15.85
N GLU A 474 -19.03 -11.27 -15.28
CA GLU A 474 -19.03 -11.50 -13.82
C GLU A 474 -18.67 -10.24 -13.03
N TRP A 475 -17.77 -9.41 -13.57
CA TRP A 475 -17.49 -8.10 -13.00
C TRP A 475 -18.70 -7.14 -13.08
N GLY A 476 -19.57 -7.28 -14.08
CA GLY A 476 -20.84 -6.58 -14.17
C GLY A 476 -21.79 -6.91 -13.02
N HIS A 477 -21.81 -8.17 -12.55
CA HIS A 477 -22.56 -8.54 -11.35
C HIS A 477 -21.96 -7.99 -10.06
N PHE A 478 -20.62 -7.90 -9.98
CA PHE A 478 -19.96 -7.17 -8.89
C PHE A 478 -20.40 -5.71 -8.85
N PHE A 479 -20.46 -5.04 -10.00
CA PHE A 479 -21.00 -3.69 -10.09
C PHE A 479 -22.44 -3.63 -9.56
N GLU A 480 -23.31 -4.57 -9.96
CA GLU A 480 -24.70 -4.57 -9.53
C GLU A 480 -24.84 -4.70 -8.02
N ASP A 481 -24.03 -5.54 -7.40
CA ASP A 481 -24.08 -5.81 -5.96
C ASP A 481 -23.50 -4.67 -5.12
N GLU A 482 -22.34 -4.13 -5.51
CA GLU A 482 -21.63 -3.14 -4.69
C GLU A 482 -22.09 -1.70 -4.94
N LEU A 483 -22.36 -1.34 -6.19
CA LEU A 483 -22.65 0.05 -6.57
C LEU A 483 -24.13 0.32 -6.81
N SER A 484 -24.88 -0.71 -7.22
CA SER A 484 -26.29 -0.63 -7.57
C SER A 484 -27.13 -1.45 -6.58
N ARG A 485 -28.06 -2.26 -7.11
CA ARG A 485 -28.87 -3.26 -6.44
C ARG A 485 -29.09 -4.43 -7.38
N SER A 486 -28.81 -5.65 -6.91
CA SER A 486 -29.19 -6.88 -7.59
C SER A 486 -30.43 -7.51 -6.95
N ASP A 487 -31.49 -7.73 -7.73
CA ASP A 487 -32.64 -8.57 -7.33
C ASP A 487 -32.67 -9.90 -8.12
N SER A 488 -31.61 -10.17 -8.90
CA SER A 488 -31.51 -11.42 -9.66
C SER A 488 -31.42 -12.61 -8.71
N ARG A 489 -32.14 -13.67 -9.04
CA ARG A 489 -32.08 -14.96 -8.33
C ARG A 489 -31.12 -15.96 -8.98
N GLY A 490 -30.50 -15.58 -10.09
CA GLY A 490 -29.68 -16.44 -10.93
C GLY A 490 -30.39 -17.76 -11.30
N GLY A 491 -29.62 -18.84 -11.30
CA GLY A 491 -30.06 -20.19 -11.64
C GLY A 491 -29.70 -20.56 -13.08
N TYR A 492 -29.64 -21.86 -13.36
CA TYR A 492 -29.29 -22.36 -14.69
C TYR A 492 -30.27 -21.85 -15.77
N HIS A 493 -29.75 -21.45 -16.91
CA HIS A 493 -30.53 -21.03 -18.08
C HIS A 493 -29.67 -21.16 -19.35
N GLN A 494 -30.27 -20.96 -20.52
CA GLN A 494 -29.60 -21.04 -21.82
C GLN A 494 -29.86 -19.78 -22.63
N ILE A 495 -28.92 -19.49 -23.54
CA ILE A 495 -28.95 -18.34 -24.44
C ILE A 495 -29.15 -18.82 -25.89
N PRO A 496 -30.13 -18.29 -26.65
CA PRO A 496 -31.19 -17.43 -26.15
C PRO A 496 -32.22 -18.22 -25.35
N GLY A 497 -32.79 -17.56 -24.35
CA GLY A 497 -33.81 -18.13 -23.48
C GLY A 497 -34.56 -17.02 -22.78
N LYS A 498 -35.79 -17.30 -22.34
CA LYS A 498 -36.52 -16.34 -21.51
C LYS A 498 -36.49 -16.81 -20.07
N VAL A 499 -36.11 -15.91 -19.20
CA VAL A 499 -35.93 -16.08 -17.77
C VAL A 499 -36.78 -15.04 -17.04
N ASP A 500 -36.91 -15.21 -15.73
CA ASP A 500 -37.53 -14.22 -14.87
C ASP A 500 -36.98 -12.81 -15.15
N VAL A 501 -37.84 -11.79 -15.12
CA VAL A 501 -37.49 -10.42 -15.55
C VAL A 501 -36.32 -9.81 -14.77
N ARG A 502 -36.06 -10.28 -13.55
CA ARG A 502 -34.92 -9.85 -12.74
C ARG A 502 -33.63 -10.55 -13.14
N VAL A 503 -33.73 -11.83 -13.50
CA VAL A 503 -32.60 -12.59 -14.07
C VAL A 503 -32.24 -12.01 -15.44
N ALA A 504 -33.25 -11.74 -16.28
CA ALA A 504 -33.04 -11.10 -17.57
C ALA A 504 -32.33 -9.76 -17.42
N PHE A 505 -32.73 -8.95 -16.44
CA PHE A 505 -32.06 -7.68 -16.18
C PHE A 505 -30.61 -7.86 -15.73
N GLY A 506 -30.35 -8.70 -14.72
CA GLY A 506 -29.00 -8.89 -14.18
C GLY A 506 -28.03 -9.55 -15.17
N GLU A 507 -28.41 -10.65 -15.81
CA GLU A 507 -27.57 -11.33 -16.81
C GLU A 507 -27.37 -10.47 -18.06
N GLY A 508 -28.40 -9.71 -18.44
CA GLY A 508 -28.33 -8.76 -19.55
C GLY A 508 -27.42 -7.57 -19.24
N TRP A 509 -27.41 -7.11 -17.98
CA TRP A 509 -26.47 -6.11 -17.50
C TRP A 509 -25.03 -6.62 -17.54
N GLY A 510 -24.76 -7.82 -17.00
CA GLY A 510 -23.44 -8.44 -17.08
C GLY A 510 -22.94 -8.53 -18.52
N THR A 511 -23.80 -9.02 -19.42
CA THR A 511 -23.50 -9.11 -20.86
C THR A 511 -23.23 -7.75 -21.49
N ALA A 512 -24.05 -6.73 -21.20
CA ALA A 512 -23.86 -5.38 -21.71
C ALA A 512 -22.52 -4.78 -21.25
N ILE A 513 -22.17 -4.92 -19.98
CA ILE A 513 -20.90 -4.45 -19.45
C ILE A 513 -19.71 -5.18 -20.10
N GLY A 514 -19.85 -6.48 -20.35
CA GLY A 514 -18.90 -7.27 -21.13
C GLY A 514 -18.58 -6.66 -22.50
N ALA A 515 -19.62 -6.16 -23.19
CA ALA A 515 -19.50 -5.52 -24.49
C ALA A 515 -19.01 -4.06 -24.40
N ILE A 516 -19.57 -3.25 -23.50
CA ILE A 516 -19.28 -1.81 -23.33
C ILE A 516 -17.83 -1.58 -22.86
N ALA A 517 -17.37 -2.33 -21.85
CA ALA A 517 -16.00 -2.22 -21.34
C ALA A 517 -15.00 -3.07 -22.15
N GLY A 518 -15.49 -3.97 -22.99
CA GLY A 518 -14.70 -4.94 -23.72
C GLY A 518 -14.83 -4.78 -25.22
N GLU A 519 -15.34 -5.84 -25.86
CA GLU A 519 -15.55 -5.91 -27.30
C GLU A 519 -16.99 -6.40 -27.53
N PRO A 520 -17.74 -5.85 -28.51
CA PRO A 520 -19.15 -6.21 -28.74
C PRO A 520 -19.35 -7.69 -29.08
N ARG A 521 -18.32 -8.30 -29.68
CA ARG A 521 -18.27 -9.73 -29.94
C ARG A 521 -17.41 -10.45 -28.90
N GLY A 522 -18.05 -10.93 -27.84
CA GLY A 522 -17.45 -11.81 -26.86
C GLY A 522 -17.20 -13.22 -27.40
N CYS A 523 -16.03 -13.77 -27.07
CA CYS A 523 -15.71 -15.19 -27.27
C CYS A 523 -15.61 -15.88 -25.90
N ASP A 524 -16.35 -16.97 -25.71
CA ASP A 524 -16.14 -17.95 -24.64
C ASP A 524 -15.50 -19.18 -25.29
N THR A 525 -14.21 -19.35 -25.04
CA THR A 525 -13.36 -20.24 -25.81
C THR A 525 -13.13 -21.56 -25.09
N ALA A 526 -13.14 -22.65 -25.87
CA ALA A 526 -12.75 -23.96 -25.37
C ALA A 526 -11.75 -24.62 -26.34
N GLN A 527 -10.90 -25.48 -25.79
CA GLN A 527 -9.97 -26.32 -26.52
C GLN A 527 -10.47 -27.76 -26.63
N PRO A 528 -10.06 -28.48 -27.71
CA PRO A 528 -9.38 -28.00 -28.90
C PRO A 528 -10.36 -27.14 -29.71
N ALA A 529 -9.88 -26.62 -30.85
CA ALA A 529 -10.56 -25.59 -31.62
C ALA A 529 -11.89 -25.98 -32.34
N THR A 530 -12.69 -26.83 -31.72
CA THR A 530 -13.98 -27.36 -32.18
C THR A 530 -15.15 -27.03 -31.25
N SER A 531 -14.88 -26.55 -30.03
CA SER A 531 -15.85 -26.15 -29.00
C SER A 531 -15.61 -24.71 -28.58
N GLY A 532 -16.64 -24.03 -28.10
CA GLY A 532 -16.64 -22.60 -27.78
C GLY A 532 -17.88 -21.93 -28.36
N SER A 533 -18.16 -20.73 -27.88
CA SER A 533 -19.31 -19.94 -28.25
C SER A 533 -18.92 -18.50 -28.51
N SER A 534 -19.76 -17.78 -29.25
CA SER A 534 -19.59 -16.35 -29.48
C SER A 534 -20.92 -15.67 -29.27
N LEU A 535 -20.89 -14.54 -28.57
CA LEU A 535 -22.01 -13.64 -28.43
C LEU A 535 -21.60 -12.31 -29.04
N ASP A 536 -22.36 -11.86 -30.03
CA ASP A 536 -22.15 -10.57 -30.70
C ASP A 536 -23.36 -9.72 -30.33
N VAL A 537 -23.20 -8.86 -29.32
CA VAL A 537 -24.29 -8.04 -28.77
C VAL A 537 -24.80 -7.08 -29.83
N GLU A 538 -23.88 -6.46 -30.58
CA GLU A 538 -24.20 -5.52 -31.67
C GLU A 538 -25.13 -6.15 -32.73
N ASN A 539 -24.81 -7.36 -33.19
CA ASN A 539 -25.55 -8.03 -34.26
C ASN A 539 -26.64 -8.99 -33.76
N TYR A 540 -26.96 -9.01 -32.47
CA TYR A 540 -27.85 -10.04 -31.91
C TYR A 540 -29.33 -9.90 -32.30
N ASN A 541 -29.72 -8.78 -32.91
CA ASN A 541 -31.08 -8.45 -33.36
C ASN A 541 -31.73 -9.40 -34.40
N GLN A 542 -31.09 -10.54 -34.71
CA GLN A 542 -31.58 -11.57 -35.64
C GLN A 542 -32.69 -12.47 -35.08
N PHE A 543 -32.99 -12.44 -33.77
CA PHE A 543 -34.03 -13.25 -33.12
C PHE A 543 -35.26 -12.43 -32.69
N ALA A 544 -35.88 -11.70 -33.62
CA ALA A 544 -37.06 -10.84 -33.37
C ALA A 544 -38.25 -11.53 -32.64
N ASN A 545 -38.31 -12.87 -32.60
CA ASN A 545 -39.35 -13.62 -31.88
C ASN A 545 -39.06 -13.80 -30.37
N GLU A 546 -37.88 -13.40 -29.91
CA GLU A 546 -37.39 -13.56 -28.53
C GLU A 546 -37.22 -12.23 -27.80
N GLN A 547 -37.48 -11.11 -28.48
CA GLN A 547 -37.42 -9.76 -27.93
C GLN A 547 -38.37 -9.58 -26.74
N GLY A 548 -37.87 -8.96 -25.67
CA GLY A 548 -38.68 -8.51 -24.54
C GLY A 548 -37.98 -8.55 -23.20
N PHE A 549 -38.65 -7.97 -22.21
CA PHE A 549 -38.18 -7.76 -20.82
C PHE A 549 -37.94 -9.03 -19.97
N PHE A 550 -38.08 -10.23 -20.54
CA PHE A 550 -37.75 -11.53 -19.92
C PHE A 550 -36.57 -12.22 -20.64
N ASN A 551 -35.91 -11.53 -21.57
CA ASN A 551 -34.76 -12.03 -22.30
C ASN A 551 -33.55 -11.17 -21.92
N GLU A 552 -32.51 -11.79 -21.40
CA GLU A 552 -31.28 -11.08 -21.03
C GLU A 552 -30.61 -10.39 -22.21
N LEU A 553 -30.69 -10.99 -23.40
CA LEU A 553 -30.07 -10.41 -24.58
C LEU A 553 -30.79 -9.17 -25.06
N SER A 554 -32.11 -9.09 -24.87
CA SER A 554 -32.87 -7.86 -25.10
C SER A 554 -32.44 -6.73 -24.18
N VAL A 555 -32.09 -7.04 -22.93
CA VAL A 555 -31.55 -6.05 -22.00
C VAL A 555 -30.13 -5.68 -22.43
N ALA A 556 -29.30 -6.66 -22.80
CA ALA A 556 -27.92 -6.44 -23.20
C ALA A 556 -27.80 -5.57 -24.46
N THR A 557 -28.54 -5.92 -25.52
CA THR A 557 -28.59 -5.17 -26.78
C THR A 557 -29.09 -3.77 -26.55
N LEU A 558 -30.19 -3.59 -25.81
CA LEU A 558 -30.70 -2.27 -25.49
C LEU A 558 -29.67 -1.39 -24.78
N LEU A 559 -28.99 -1.91 -23.76
CA LEU A 559 -28.00 -1.14 -23.01
C LEU A 559 -26.79 -0.79 -23.89
N TYR A 560 -26.37 -1.71 -24.75
CA TYR A 560 -25.30 -1.50 -25.71
C TYR A 560 -25.70 -0.45 -26.75
N ASP A 561 -26.87 -0.57 -27.38
CA ASP A 561 -27.41 0.37 -28.39
C ASP A 561 -27.64 1.77 -27.82
N LEU A 562 -27.94 1.89 -26.52
CA LEU A 562 -28.04 3.19 -25.85
C LEU A 562 -26.66 3.86 -25.67
N TRP A 563 -25.60 3.06 -25.56
CA TRP A 563 -24.24 3.52 -25.33
C TRP A 563 -23.43 3.73 -26.61
N ASP A 564 -23.52 2.83 -27.59
CA ASP A 564 -22.69 2.87 -28.79
C ASP A 564 -22.96 4.14 -29.62
N GLN A 565 -21.91 4.71 -30.19
CA GLN A 565 -21.95 5.89 -31.05
C GLN A 565 -21.91 5.56 -32.54
N ASP A 566 -21.54 4.31 -32.89
CA ASP A 566 -21.42 3.86 -34.26
C ASP A 566 -22.80 3.54 -34.84
N ASN A 567 -23.29 4.40 -35.75
CA ASN A 567 -24.54 4.15 -36.47
C ASN A 567 -24.38 2.98 -37.45
N ASP A 568 -24.74 1.79 -37.01
CA ASP A 568 -24.58 0.53 -37.73
C ASP A 568 -25.89 0.05 -38.40
N GLY A 569 -27.01 0.68 -38.07
CA GLY A 569 -28.35 0.39 -38.57
C GLY A 569 -29.33 -0.13 -37.54
N PHE A 570 -28.90 -0.41 -36.30
CA PHE A 570 -29.76 -0.77 -35.17
C PHE A 570 -29.99 0.40 -34.20
N ASP A 571 -29.03 1.31 -34.08
CA ASP A 571 -29.17 2.60 -33.44
C ASP A 571 -28.90 3.75 -34.43
N THR A 572 -29.16 4.98 -34.01
CA THR A 572 -28.88 6.18 -34.84
C THR A 572 -28.25 7.33 -34.04
N ALA A 573 -28.01 7.09 -32.75
CA ALA A 573 -27.68 8.07 -31.73
C ALA A 573 -27.23 7.34 -30.46
N SER A 574 -26.56 8.05 -29.56
CA SER A 574 -26.07 7.54 -28.28
C SER A 574 -26.47 8.47 -27.15
N ILE A 575 -26.81 7.94 -25.98
CA ILE A 575 -26.90 8.71 -24.72
C ILE A 575 -25.62 8.59 -23.88
N GLY A 576 -24.65 7.77 -24.29
CA GLY A 576 -23.42 7.46 -23.57
C GLY A 576 -23.65 6.71 -22.25
N PHE A 577 -22.56 6.41 -21.55
CA PHE A 577 -22.62 5.58 -20.33
C PHE A 577 -23.09 6.36 -19.09
N GLY A 578 -22.91 7.68 -19.05
CA GLY A 578 -23.23 8.52 -17.89
C GLY A 578 -24.67 8.38 -17.38
N PRO A 579 -25.71 8.57 -18.24
CA PRO A 579 -27.10 8.40 -17.81
C PRO A 579 -27.43 6.95 -17.39
N ILE A 580 -26.84 5.94 -18.04
CA ILE A 580 -27.01 4.52 -17.68
C ILE A 580 -26.45 4.28 -16.26
N TYR A 581 -25.23 4.75 -16.00
CA TYR A 581 -24.58 4.69 -14.70
C TYR A 581 -25.37 5.44 -13.61
N GLU A 582 -25.88 6.64 -13.91
CA GLU A 582 -26.68 7.43 -12.97
C GLU A 582 -27.95 6.69 -12.54
N VAL A 583 -28.69 6.08 -13.48
CA VAL A 583 -29.89 5.28 -13.15
C VAL A 583 -29.55 4.16 -12.18
N MET A 584 -28.45 3.45 -12.43
CA MET A 584 -28.05 2.29 -11.64
C MET A 584 -27.59 2.67 -10.24
N THR A 585 -26.84 3.75 -10.08
CA THR A 585 -26.13 4.05 -8.84
C THR A 585 -26.75 5.15 -7.98
N ALA A 586 -27.52 6.08 -8.57
CA ALA A 586 -28.02 7.23 -7.85
C ALA A 586 -29.07 6.81 -6.79
N PRO A 587 -28.97 7.34 -5.56
CA PRO A 587 -30.01 7.17 -4.57
C PRO A 587 -31.35 7.68 -5.12
N GLN A 588 -32.45 6.98 -4.82
CA GLN A 588 -33.82 7.26 -5.31
C GLN A 588 -34.14 6.82 -6.76
N LEU A 589 -33.19 6.25 -7.52
CA LEU A 589 -33.45 5.66 -8.85
C LEU A 589 -33.54 4.13 -8.76
N GLN A 590 -32.78 3.39 -9.58
CA GLN A 590 -32.83 1.91 -9.61
C GLN A 590 -32.39 1.31 -8.26
N LYS A 591 -31.31 1.85 -7.67
CA LYS A 591 -30.75 1.36 -6.40
C LYS A 591 -31.77 1.26 -5.27
N ASP A 592 -32.61 2.29 -5.13
CA ASP A 592 -33.62 2.38 -4.06
C ASP A 592 -35.06 2.19 -4.56
N THR A 593 -35.25 1.65 -5.78
CA THR A 593 -36.57 1.56 -6.40
C THR A 593 -37.57 0.77 -5.55
N GLU A 594 -38.83 1.20 -5.51
CA GLU A 594 -39.86 0.54 -4.70
C GLU A 594 -40.18 -0.88 -5.18
N GLY A 595 -40.05 -1.13 -6.49
CA GLY A 595 -40.19 -2.45 -7.11
C GLY A 595 -38.87 -3.24 -7.10
N PHE A 596 -38.85 -4.36 -7.81
CA PHE A 596 -37.62 -5.08 -8.17
C PHE A 596 -36.92 -4.45 -9.37
N THR A 597 -35.61 -4.65 -9.47
CA THR A 597 -34.80 -4.25 -10.61
C THR A 597 -35.22 -5.01 -11.86
N THR A 598 -35.78 -4.29 -12.81
CA THR A 598 -36.28 -4.81 -14.08
C THR A 598 -36.04 -3.80 -15.18
N LEU A 599 -36.25 -4.21 -16.43
CA LEU A 599 -36.21 -3.28 -17.55
C LEU A 599 -37.21 -2.10 -17.38
N PHE A 600 -38.37 -2.32 -16.75
CA PHE A 600 -39.37 -1.26 -16.54
C PHE A 600 -38.93 -0.22 -15.52
N SER A 601 -38.37 -0.65 -14.39
CA SER A 601 -37.86 0.30 -13.40
C SER A 601 -36.70 1.10 -13.97
N PHE A 602 -35.76 0.44 -14.65
CA PHE A 602 -34.63 1.08 -15.32
C PHE A 602 -35.10 2.11 -16.36
N ALA A 603 -35.95 1.70 -17.31
CA ALA A 603 -36.45 2.57 -18.37
C ALA A 603 -37.24 3.77 -17.83
N THR A 604 -38.01 3.58 -16.75
CA THR A 604 -38.79 4.65 -16.12
C THR A 604 -37.88 5.73 -15.53
N TYR A 605 -36.78 5.34 -14.89
CA TYR A 605 -35.80 6.29 -14.35
C TYR A 605 -34.89 6.85 -15.44
N LEU A 606 -34.53 6.07 -16.45
CA LEU A 606 -33.72 6.53 -17.58
C LEU A 606 -34.37 7.75 -18.25
N ARG A 607 -35.67 7.70 -18.52
CA ARG A 607 -36.43 8.84 -19.09
C ARG A 607 -36.41 10.10 -18.21
N GLN A 608 -36.10 9.98 -16.92
CA GLN A 608 -36.01 11.11 -16.00
C GLN A 608 -34.63 11.77 -16.00
N VAL A 609 -33.58 11.02 -16.35
CA VAL A 609 -32.18 11.50 -16.31
C VAL A 609 -31.62 11.89 -17.68
N VAL A 610 -32.08 11.25 -18.77
CA VAL A 610 -31.58 11.59 -20.12
C VAL A 610 -31.99 12.99 -20.55
N ASP A 611 -31.24 13.60 -21.47
CA ASP A 611 -31.63 14.87 -22.06
C ASP A 611 -33.02 14.72 -22.72
N PRO A 612 -33.96 15.67 -22.51
CA PRO A 612 -35.26 15.64 -23.17
C PRO A 612 -35.21 15.49 -24.71
N ALA A 613 -34.11 15.89 -25.36
CA ALA A 613 -33.90 15.70 -26.79
C ALA A 613 -33.73 14.22 -27.19
N ASP A 614 -33.19 13.39 -26.28
CA ASP A 614 -32.84 11.99 -26.55
C ASP A 614 -33.98 11.02 -26.19
N ILE A 615 -35.04 11.48 -25.50
CA ILE A 615 -36.19 10.65 -25.12
C ILE A 615 -36.82 9.93 -26.32
N GLN A 616 -36.88 10.57 -27.50
CA GLN A 616 -37.44 9.91 -28.69
C GLN A 616 -36.60 8.72 -29.16
N PHE A 617 -35.28 8.83 -29.03
CA PHE A 617 -34.35 7.75 -29.34
C PHE A 617 -34.47 6.62 -28.32
N VAL A 618 -34.42 6.94 -27.02
CA VAL A 618 -34.63 5.96 -25.94
C VAL A 618 -35.97 5.23 -26.08
N ASP A 619 -37.04 5.97 -26.35
CA ASP A 619 -38.38 5.40 -26.54
C ASP A 619 -38.48 4.56 -27.82
N ALA A 620 -37.61 4.75 -28.81
CA ALA A 620 -37.56 3.91 -30.00
C ALA A 620 -36.89 2.57 -29.69
N GLN A 621 -35.77 2.57 -28.97
CA GLN A 621 -35.08 1.35 -28.56
C GLN A 621 -35.89 0.51 -27.58
N LEU A 622 -36.57 1.13 -26.62
CA LEU A 622 -37.49 0.42 -25.73
C LEU A 622 -38.65 -0.23 -26.48
N ARG A 623 -39.22 0.45 -27.48
CA ARG A 623 -40.30 -0.13 -28.30
C ARG A 623 -39.82 -1.27 -29.18
N TRP A 624 -38.55 -1.28 -29.60
CA TRP A 624 -37.93 -2.41 -30.28
C TRP A 624 -37.92 -3.65 -29.39
N GLU A 625 -37.65 -3.48 -28.09
CA GLU A 625 -37.72 -4.53 -27.07
C GLU A 625 -39.12 -4.77 -26.49
N ASN A 626 -40.17 -4.46 -27.27
CA ASN A 626 -41.59 -4.67 -26.89
C ASN A 626 -42.05 -3.96 -25.61
N VAL A 627 -41.39 -2.87 -25.20
CA VAL A 627 -41.82 -2.02 -24.08
C VAL A 627 -42.72 -0.89 -24.58
N ASP A 628 -43.96 -0.82 -24.09
CA ASP A 628 -44.87 0.28 -24.41
C ASP A 628 -44.52 1.52 -23.56
N THR A 629 -43.88 2.50 -24.19
CA THR A 629 -43.39 3.70 -23.49
C THR A 629 -44.45 4.77 -23.22
N ASP A 630 -45.67 4.63 -23.77
CA ASP A 630 -46.78 5.55 -23.53
C ASP A 630 -47.42 5.33 -22.14
N VAL A 631 -47.22 4.14 -21.56
CA VAL A 631 -47.76 3.68 -20.28
C VAL A 631 -46.66 3.18 -19.33
N LEU A 632 -45.42 3.64 -19.56
CA LEU A 632 -44.26 3.21 -18.79
C LEU A 632 -44.34 3.68 -17.33
N ASP A 633 -44.19 2.72 -16.42
CA ASP A 633 -43.96 2.93 -15.00
C ASP A 633 -43.09 1.80 -14.45
N ILE A 634 -42.61 1.95 -13.21
CA ILE A 634 -41.75 0.94 -12.55
C ILE A 634 -42.45 -0.40 -12.31
N TRP A 635 -43.78 -0.45 -12.42
CA TRP A 635 -44.62 -1.61 -12.10
C TRP A 635 -45.01 -2.41 -13.35
N GLY A 636 -44.73 -1.90 -14.55
CA GLY A 636 -45.27 -2.42 -15.80
C GLY A 636 -46.81 -2.47 -15.82
N SER A 637 -47.48 -1.54 -15.12
CA SER A 637 -48.91 -1.68 -14.80
C SER A 637 -49.83 -1.52 -16.01
N GLY A 638 -49.43 -0.69 -16.97
CA GLY A 638 -50.18 -0.43 -18.20
C GLY A 638 -49.75 -1.28 -19.41
N GLN A 639 -48.75 -2.14 -19.25
CA GLN A 639 -48.19 -2.91 -20.35
C GLN A 639 -49.20 -3.89 -20.92
N THR A 640 -49.30 -3.92 -22.26
CA THR A 640 -50.21 -4.81 -22.98
C THR A 640 -49.50 -5.67 -24.02
N THR A 641 -48.24 -5.37 -24.31
CA THR A 641 -47.40 -6.08 -25.27
C THR A 641 -46.49 -7.06 -24.54
N ALA A 642 -46.73 -8.36 -24.76
CA ALA A 642 -45.80 -9.44 -24.48
C ALA A 642 -45.77 -10.35 -25.72
N PRO A 643 -44.69 -11.09 -26.00
CA PRO A 643 -44.67 -12.02 -27.12
C PRO A 643 -45.78 -13.04 -26.99
N ALA A 644 -46.49 -13.28 -28.08
CA ALA A 644 -47.68 -14.13 -28.07
C ALA A 644 -47.37 -15.63 -27.89
N VAL A 645 -46.16 -16.08 -28.25
CA VAL A 645 -45.77 -17.50 -28.28
C VAL A 645 -44.28 -17.65 -27.96
N TRP A 646 -43.91 -18.73 -27.30
CA TRP A 646 -42.53 -19.21 -27.10
C TRP A 646 -41.95 -19.81 -28.41
N HIS A 647 -40.61 -19.88 -28.52
CA HIS A 647 -39.94 -20.51 -29.67
C HIS A 647 -40.37 -21.99 -29.89
N ASP A 648 -40.83 -22.67 -28.84
CA ASP A 648 -41.36 -24.04 -28.88
C ASP A 648 -42.85 -24.14 -29.23
N GLY A 649 -43.53 -23.01 -29.49
CA GLY A 649 -44.94 -22.95 -29.87
C GLY A 649 -45.92 -22.90 -28.70
N LYS A 650 -45.45 -22.80 -27.46
CA LYS A 650 -46.33 -22.68 -26.28
C LYS A 650 -46.87 -21.27 -26.07
N PRO A 651 -48.09 -21.09 -25.55
CA PRO A 651 -48.63 -19.78 -25.22
C PRO A 651 -47.87 -19.14 -24.03
N VAL A 652 -47.81 -17.82 -24.03
CA VAL A 652 -47.31 -17.01 -22.90
C VAL A 652 -48.52 -16.55 -22.09
N ASN A 653 -48.69 -17.08 -20.88
CA ASN A 653 -49.85 -16.80 -20.03
C ASN A 653 -49.44 -16.08 -18.74
N ASP A 654 -50.28 -15.16 -18.29
CA ASP A 654 -50.21 -14.50 -16.97
C ASP A 654 -48.90 -13.74 -16.66
N LEU A 655 -48.17 -13.26 -17.67
CA LEU A 655 -46.98 -12.40 -17.47
C LEU A 655 -47.31 -10.92 -17.25
N LEU A 656 -48.51 -10.48 -17.64
CA LEU A 656 -48.94 -9.09 -17.56
C LEU A 656 -50.28 -8.95 -16.80
N PRO A 657 -50.47 -7.86 -16.03
CA PRO A 657 -49.49 -6.80 -15.74
C PRO A 657 -48.31 -7.36 -14.94
N LEU A 658 -47.12 -6.76 -15.08
CA LEU A 658 -45.92 -7.28 -14.41
C LEU A 658 -46.13 -7.31 -12.89
N TYR A 659 -46.65 -6.21 -12.32
CA TYR A 659 -47.12 -6.15 -10.95
C TYR A 659 -48.65 -6.02 -10.86
N THR A 660 -49.23 -6.78 -9.93
CA THR A 660 -50.63 -6.60 -9.53
C THR A 660 -50.73 -5.74 -8.27
N GLN A 661 -51.39 -4.58 -8.36
CA GLN A 661 -51.65 -3.75 -7.19
C GLN A 661 -52.73 -4.36 -6.29
N LEU A 662 -52.40 -4.52 -5.00
CA LEU A 662 -53.34 -4.77 -3.93
C LEU A 662 -53.68 -3.45 -3.22
N THR A 663 -54.95 -3.27 -2.86
CA THR A 663 -55.41 -2.11 -2.09
C THR A 663 -55.95 -2.60 -0.75
N PRO A 664 -55.41 -2.15 0.39
CA PRO A 664 -55.88 -2.56 1.71
C PRO A 664 -57.40 -2.33 1.87
N GLY A 665 -58.12 -3.37 2.30
CA GLY A 665 -59.57 -3.34 2.47
C GLY A 665 -60.37 -3.31 1.16
N ALA A 666 -59.72 -3.39 -0.01
CA ALA A 666 -60.40 -3.64 -1.26
C ALA A 666 -60.75 -5.13 -1.41
N GLY A 667 -61.65 -5.44 -2.34
CA GLY A 667 -62.02 -6.82 -2.65
C GLY A 667 -60.85 -7.66 -3.18
N THR A 668 -61.13 -8.92 -3.46
CA THR A 668 -60.10 -9.88 -3.87
C THR A 668 -59.51 -9.57 -5.25
N LYS A 669 -58.23 -9.90 -5.43
CA LYS A 669 -57.52 -9.89 -6.73
C LYS A 669 -57.12 -11.32 -7.09
N ASN A 670 -57.53 -11.78 -8.26
CA ASN A 670 -57.17 -13.12 -8.74
C ASN A 670 -55.86 -13.04 -9.52
N VAL A 671 -54.84 -13.78 -9.08
CA VAL A 671 -53.49 -13.82 -9.68
C VAL A 671 -53.10 -15.27 -9.89
N CYS A 672 -52.42 -15.56 -10.99
CA CYS A 672 -52.09 -16.93 -11.37
C CYS A 672 -50.58 -17.09 -11.58
N VAL A 673 -50.10 -18.31 -11.32
CA VAL A 673 -48.75 -18.78 -11.64
C VAL A 673 -48.84 -20.04 -12.47
N ASN A 674 -47.84 -20.30 -13.30
CA ASN A 674 -47.84 -21.43 -14.22
C ASN A 674 -46.43 -22.00 -14.45
N VAL A 675 -46.41 -23.24 -14.96
CA VAL A 675 -45.19 -23.99 -15.35
C VAL A 675 -45.25 -24.43 -16.82
N GLU A 676 -46.17 -23.87 -17.62
CA GLU A 676 -46.34 -24.22 -19.04
C GLU A 676 -45.01 -24.04 -19.83
N THR A 677 -44.13 -23.18 -19.32
CA THR A 677 -42.78 -22.88 -19.82
C THR A 677 -41.74 -23.97 -19.53
N ARG A 678 -42.12 -25.24 -19.31
CA ARG A 678 -41.16 -26.36 -19.10
C ARG A 678 -40.09 -26.39 -20.19
N VAL A 679 -38.89 -25.93 -19.86
CA VAL A 679 -37.66 -26.18 -20.61
C VAL A 679 -37.24 -27.62 -20.32
N PRO A 680 -36.81 -28.42 -21.32
CA PRO A 680 -36.48 -29.84 -21.12
C PRO A 680 -35.30 -30.12 -20.17
N GLU A 681 -34.49 -29.13 -19.86
CA GLU A 681 -33.32 -29.25 -18.99
C GLU A 681 -33.68 -28.76 -17.60
N ALA A 682 -33.48 -29.64 -16.60
CA ALA A 682 -33.66 -29.47 -15.16
C ALA A 682 -34.62 -28.33 -14.74
N ASP A 683 -35.82 -28.67 -14.29
CA ASP A 683 -36.84 -27.70 -13.83
C ASP A 683 -36.27 -26.55 -12.96
N THR A 684 -35.98 -25.40 -13.58
CA THR A 684 -35.28 -24.29 -12.93
C THR A 684 -36.28 -23.32 -12.32
N HIS A 685 -35.94 -22.75 -11.17
CA HIS A 685 -36.79 -21.82 -10.42
C HIS A 685 -36.91 -20.42 -11.06
N ASN A 686 -36.21 -20.16 -12.15
CA ASN A 686 -36.10 -18.85 -12.81
C ASN A 686 -36.92 -18.73 -14.10
N ASN A 687 -37.83 -19.67 -14.41
CA ASN A 687 -38.67 -19.55 -15.60
C ASN A 687 -39.78 -18.49 -15.43
N PRO A 688 -40.13 -17.74 -16.50
CA PRO A 688 -41.27 -16.82 -16.47
C PRO A 688 -42.59 -17.50 -16.13
N GLY A 689 -43.46 -16.79 -15.41
CA GLY A 689 -44.79 -17.24 -15.02
C GLY A 689 -44.83 -18.13 -13.76
N LYS A 690 -43.69 -18.65 -13.31
CA LYS A 690 -43.60 -19.37 -12.01
C LYS A 690 -43.81 -18.45 -10.81
N TRP A 691 -43.57 -17.16 -11.04
CA TRP A 691 -43.63 -16.09 -10.06
C TRP A 691 -44.63 -15.04 -10.49
N ALA A 692 -45.33 -14.47 -9.50
CA ALA A 692 -46.10 -13.25 -9.71
C ALA A 692 -45.66 -12.17 -8.74
N TYR A 693 -45.74 -10.93 -9.20
CA TYR A 693 -45.33 -9.77 -8.42
C TYR A 693 -46.56 -8.94 -8.05
N LEU A 694 -46.61 -8.51 -6.80
CA LEU A 694 -47.67 -7.66 -6.30
C LEU A 694 -47.07 -6.50 -5.52
N TYR A 695 -47.85 -5.43 -5.33
CA TYR A 695 -47.45 -4.34 -4.44
C TYR A 695 -48.66 -3.71 -3.76
N PHE A 696 -48.41 -3.04 -2.65
CA PHE A 696 -49.41 -2.21 -1.97
C PHE A 696 -48.75 -1.03 -1.29
N THR A 697 -49.53 0.02 -1.03
CA THR A 697 -49.07 1.22 -0.33
C THR A 697 -49.91 1.46 0.91
N LEU A 698 -49.23 1.81 2.01
CA LEU A 698 -49.85 2.19 3.27
C LEU A 698 -49.68 3.69 3.52
N ASP A 699 -50.78 4.38 3.80
CA ASP A 699 -50.76 5.81 4.13
C ASP A 699 -50.46 6.08 5.62
N SER A 700 -50.60 5.06 6.47
CA SER A 700 -50.41 5.16 7.92
C SER A 700 -49.94 3.82 8.49
N THR A 701 -49.24 3.87 9.63
CA THR A 701 -48.82 2.66 10.35
C THR A 701 -50.02 1.77 10.62
N SER A 702 -50.01 0.56 10.07
CA SER A 702 -51.18 -0.33 10.04
C SER A 702 -50.76 -1.76 10.35
N ASN A 703 -51.65 -2.50 11.02
CA ASN A 703 -51.48 -3.95 11.17
C ASN A 703 -52.06 -4.63 9.93
N VAL A 704 -51.24 -5.33 9.16
CA VAL A 704 -51.61 -5.84 7.84
C VAL A 704 -51.69 -7.37 7.86
N THR A 705 -52.72 -7.92 7.22
CA THR A 705 -52.84 -9.36 6.98
C THR A 705 -53.17 -9.63 5.52
N LEU A 706 -52.37 -10.48 4.88
CA LEU A 706 -52.65 -10.99 3.54
C LEU A 706 -53.23 -12.40 3.65
N THR A 707 -54.34 -12.64 2.95
CA THR A 707 -54.89 -13.99 2.75
C THR A 707 -54.80 -14.34 1.27
N ILE A 708 -54.31 -15.53 0.98
CA ILE A 708 -54.19 -16.10 -0.37
C ILE A 708 -55.00 -17.40 -0.36
N ASP A 709 -56.05 -17.49 -1.17
CA ASP A 709 -56.88 -18.69 -1.28
C ASP A 709 -56.87 -19.19 -2.72
N ALA A 710 -56.54 -20.46 -2.97
CA ALA A 710 -56.58 -21.02 -4.31
C ALA A 710 -58.01 -20.95 -4.89
N ASN A 711 -58.17 -20.33 -6.06
CA ASN A 711 -59.47 -20.15 -6.69
C ASN A 711 -59.37 -20.26 -8.23
N PRO A 712 -59.91 -21.33 -8.84
CA PRO A 712 -60.52 -22.50 -8.16
C PRO A 712 -59.46 -23.34 -7.43
N VAL A 713 -59.88 -24.02 -6.36
CA VAL A 713 -59.02 -25.00 -5.67
C VAL A 713 -58.66 -26.13 -6.65
N PRO A 714 -57.37 -26.42 -6.89
CA PRO A 714 -56.95 -27.51 -7.76
C PRO A 714 -57.49 -28.86 -7.30
N PRO A 715 -57.83 -29.78 -8.22
CA PRO A 715 -58.17 -31.14 -7.85
C PRO A 715 -56.96 -31.85 -7.23
N ALA A 716 -57.21 -32.72 -6.25
CA ALA A 716 -56.17 -33.60 -5.70
C ALA A 716 -55.63 -34.52 -6.80
N THR A 717 -54.32 -34.76 -6.76
CA THR A 717 -53.61 -35.60 -7.73
C THR A 717 -53.93 -37.07 -7.51
N THR A 718 -53.86 -37.88 -8.56
CA THR A 718 -54.09 -39.34 -8.50
C THR A 718 -52.86 -40.12 -8.04
N ASP A 719 -51.69 -39.49 -8.00
CA ASP A 719 -50.46 -40.06 -7.47
C ASP A 719 -50.50 -40.08 -5.93
N THR A 720 -50.50 -41.30 -5.38
CA THR A 720 -50.56 -41.55 -3.92
C THR A 720 -49.20 -41.87 -3.31
N THR A 721 -48.11 -41.62 -4.03
CA THR A 721 -46.76 -41.85 -3.51
C THR A 721 -46.52 -40.90 -2.33
N PRO A 722 -45.96 -41.38 -1.19
CA PRO A 722 -45.61 -40.50 -0.08
C PRO A 722 -44.73 -39.33 -0.55
N ASP A 723 -44.95 -38.15 0.02
CA ASP A 723 -44.24 -36.91 -0.30
C ASP A 723 -44.51 -36.32 -1.71
N VAL A 724 -45.46 -36.89 -2.47
CA VAL A 724 -45.98 -36.24 -3.68
C VAL A 724 -46.85 -35.05 -3.30
N ARG A 725 -46.54 -33.90 -3.90
CA ARG A 725 -47.26 -32.65 -3.69
C ARG A 725 -48.64 -32.78 -4.32
N ASP A 726 -49.68 -32.98 -3.51
CA ASP A 726 -51.06 -33.26 -3.95
C ASP A 726 -52.05 -32.08 -3.76
N ARG A 727 -51.66 -31.02 -3.02
CA ARG A 727 -52.39 -29.73 -2.87
C ARG A 727 -51.54 -28.45 -2.96
N SER A 728 -52.12 -27.33 -3.44
CA SER A 728 -51.32 -26.14 -3.74
C SER A 728 -50.81 -25.56 -2.44
N ASP A 729 -49.70 -24.86 -2.49
CA ASP A 729 -49.05 -24.37 -1.29
C ASP A 729 -48.50 -22.97 -1.60
N PRO A 730 -49.38 -21.95 -1.56
CA PRO A 730 -49.04 -20.60 -1.94
C PRO A 730 -48.10 -19.95 -0.91
N ASP A 731 -46.90 -19.58 -1.33
CA ASP A 731 -45.92 -18.90 -0.49
C ASP A 731 -45.69 -17.46 -0.97
N VAL A 732 -45.43 -16.56 -0.03
CA VAL A 732 -45.24 -15.14 -0.33
C VAL A 732 -44.12 -14.52 0.49
N ARG A 733 -43.32 -13.66 -0.13
CA ARG A 733 -42.25 -12.89 0.52
C ARG A 733 -42.53 -11.39 0.42
N LEU A 734 -42.28 -10.68 1.51
CA LEU A 734 -42.48 -9.23 1.64
C LEU A 734 -41.16 -8.49 1.60
N TYR A 735 -41.12 -7.46 0.75
CA TYR A 735 -39.96 -6.61 0.54
C TYR A 735 -40.33 -5.13 0.68
N ARG A 736 -39.34 -4.31 1.01
CA ARG A 736 -39.41 -2.85 0.92
C ARG A 736 -38.08 -2.33 0.38
N ASN A 737 -38.11 -1.66 -0.77
CA ASN A 737 -36.93 -1.14 -1.46
C ASN A 737 -35.84 -2.23 -1.60
N GLY A 738 -36.23 -3.44 -2.01
CA GLY A 738 -35.32 -4.60 -2.17
C GLY A 738 -34.96 -5.34 -0.91
N VAL A 739 -35.17 -4.75 0.26
CA VAL A 739 -34.85 -5.41 1.53
C VAL A 739 -35.94 -6.42 1.88
N PHE A 740 -35.56 -7.69 2.02
CA PHE A 740 -36.43 -8.74 2.57
C PHE A 740 -36.84 -8.41 4.01
N LEU A 741 -38.14 -8.48 4.30
CA LEU A 741 -38.67 -8.16 5.62
C LEU A 741 -39.21 -9.38 6.34
N ALA A 742 -40.01 -10.19 5.65
CA ALA A 742 -40.68 -11.35 6.22
C ALA A 742 -41.26 -12.24 5.11
N GLU A 743 -41.59 -13.48 5.45
CA GLU A 743 -42.27 -14.41 4.57
C GLU A 743 -43.53 -14.99 5.23
N GLY A 744 -44.54 -15.25 4.40
CA GLY A 744 -45.75 -15.98 4.74
C GLY A 744 -45.66 -17.36 4.14
N VAL A 745 -45.48 -18.35 5.01
CA VAL A 745 -45.41 -19.77 4.69
C VAL A 745 -46.29 -20.54 5.66
N SER A 746 -47.08 -21.48 5.17
CA SER A 746 -47.91 -22.34 6.02
C SER A 746 -48.08 -23.71 5.40
N SER A 747 -48.31 -24.72 6.24
CA SER A 747 -48.61 -26.07 5.76
C SER A 747 -50.08 -26.28 5.38
N VAL A 748 -50.86 -25.19 5.30
CA VAL A 748 -52.29 -25.27 5.00
C VAL A 748 -52.44 -25.32 3.49
N ALA A 749 -52.70 -26.51 2.99
CA ALA A 749 -53.00 -26.70 1.59
C ALA A 749 -54.06 -25.72 1.06
N ASP A 750 -53.81 -25.25 -0.16
CA ASP A 750 -54.64 -24.39 -0.97
C ASP A 750 -54.83 -22.97 -0.40
N ARG A 751 -54.12 -22.60 0.68
CA ARG A 751 -54.34 -21.33 1.38
C ARG A 751 -53.14 -20.85 2.22
N GLU A 752 -52.85 -19.56 2.14
CA GLU A 752 -51.89 -18.88 3.01
C GLU A 752 -52.53 -17.72 3.78
N VAL A 753 -52.15 -17.53 5.05
CA VAL A 753 -52.56 -16.40 5.88
C VAL A 753 -51.34 -15.75 6.51
N PHE A 754 -50.82 -14.75 5.82
CA PHE A 754 -49.63 -14.04 6.23
C PHE A 754 -49.97 -12.84 7.10
N ALA A 755 -49.78 -12.99 8.41
CA ALA A 755 -49.86 -11.91 9.38
C ALA A 755 -48.54 -11.10 9.38
N MET A 756 -48.44 -10.11 8.49
CA MET A 756 -47.26 -9.24 8.32
C MET A 756 -46.96 -8.39 9.57
N GLY A 757 -47.93 -8.24 10.46
CA GLY A 757 -47.81 -7.43 11.66
C GLY A 757 -47.95 -5.94 11.37
N THR A 758 -47.36 -5.11 12.24
CA THR A 758 -47.43 -3.66 12.11
C THR A 758 -46.38 -3.17 11.12
N LEU A 759 -46.83 -2.62 10.00
CA LEU A 759 -46.00 -2.03 8.96
C LEU A 759 -46.12 -0.50 9.01
N GLU A 760 -45.01 0.19 8.76
CA GLU A 760 -44.95 1.64 8.66
C GLU A 760 -45.51 2.15 7.31
N PRO A 761 -45.85 3.46 7.18
CA PRO A 761 -46.26 4.02 5.91
C PRO A 761 -45.21 3.82 4.82
N GLY A 762 -45.65 3.55 3.59
CA GLY A 762 -44.80 3.34 2.42
C GLY A 762 -45.33 2.26 1.48
N THR A 763 -44.60 2.06 0.39
CA THR A 763 -44.87 1.01 -0.61
C THR A 763 -44.10 -0.26 -0.27
N TYR A 764 -44.75 -1.39 -0.49
CA TYR A 764 -44.24 -2.72 -0.24
C TYR A 764 -44.42 -3.58 -1.49
N ALA A 765 -43.40 -4.36 -1.83
CA ALA A 765 -43.44 -5.34 -2.90
C ALA A 765 -43.62 -6.74 -2.32
N LEU A 766 -44.33 -7.59 -3.07
CA LEU A 766 -44.59 -8.98 -2.74
C LEU A 766 -44.12 -9.85 -3.90
N GLU A 767 -43.39 -10.90 -3.54
CA GLU A 767 -43.04 -11.99 -4.43
C GLU A 767 -43.90 -13.20 -4.07
N PHE A 768 -44.61 -13.75 -5.05
CA PHE A 768 -45.52 -14.87 -4.88
C PHE A 768 -45.13 -16.07 -5.74
N HIS A 769 -45.19 -17.27 -5.16
CA HIS A 769 -45.12 -18.54 -5.89
C HIS A 769 -46.01 -19.61 -5.26
N ASP A 770 -46.27 -20.67 -6.00
CA ASP A 770 -46.81 -21.92 -5.45
C ASP A 770 -45.61 -22.87 -5.27
N TRP A 771 -45.41 -23.42 -4.06
CA TRP A 771 -44.32 -24.37 -3.78
C TRP A 771 -44.35 -25.57 -4.73
N ARG A 772 -45.51 -25.89 -5.33
CA ARG A 772 -45.58 -26.91 -6.40
C ARG A 772 -44.89 -26.54 -7.70
N HIS A 773 -44.68 -25.28 -7.97
CA HIS A 773 -44.00 -24.82 -9.18
C HIS A 773 -42.52 -24.50 -8.90
N VAL A 774 -42.15 -24.33 -7.61
CA VAL A 774 -40.82 -23.93 -7.15
C VAL A 774 -40.50 -24.54 -5.77
N ASP A 775 -39.40 -25.28 -5.61
CA ASP A 775 -38.95 -25.80 -4.31
C ASP A 775 -37.66 -25.14 -3.80
N PHE A 776 -37.72 -24.47 -2.64
CA PHE A 776 -36.52 -23.98 -1.95
C PHE A 776 -35.87 -24.98 -1.01
N ASN A 777 -36.55 -26.08 -0.65
CA ASN A 777 -36.13 -26.97 0.43
C ASN A 777 -35.33 -28.19 -0.02
N THR A 778 -35.27 -28.50 -1.32
CA THR A 778 -34.44 -29.60 -1.85
C THR A 778 -33.72 -29.21 -3.15
N PRO A 779 -32.44 -28.78 -3.09
CA PRO A 779 -31.67 -28.42 -4.28
C PRO A 779 -31.32 -29.60 -5.20
N THR A 780 -31.46 -30.84 -4.72
CA THR A 780 -30.80 -32.02 -5.33
C THR A 780 -31.74 -33.12 -5.79
N ASP A 781 -33.06 -32.96 -5.69
CA ASP A 781 -34.01 -33.90 -6.27
C ASP A 781 -35.03 -33.12 -7.11
N PRO A 782 -35.17 -33.38 -8.42
CA PRO A 782 -36.31 -32.85 -9.15
C PRO A 782 -37.56 -33.42 -8.46
N PRO A 783 -38.46 -32.59 -7.92
CA PRO A 783 -39.58 -33.13 -7.18
C PRO A 783 -40.39 -34.06 -8.09
N THR A 784 -40.80 -35.21 -7.55
CA THR A 784 -41.69 -36.12 -8.25
C THR A 784 -43.05 -35.45 -8.35
N PHE A 785 -43.26 -34.70 -9.43
CA PHE A 785 -44.52 -34.06 -9.73
C PHE A 785 -45.55 -35.11 -10.14
N ALA A 786 -46.74 -35.02 -9.56
CA ALA A 786 -47.86 -35.74 -10.11
C ALA A 786 -48.16 -35.21 -11.52
N SER A 787 -48.10 -36.08 -12.53
CA SER A 787 -48.27 -35.70 -13.94
C SER A 787 -49.67 -35.18 -14.29
N ASP A 788 -50.61 -35.27 -13.36
CA ASP A 788 -51.99 -34.82 -13.49
C ASP A 788 -52.30 -33.53 -12.73
N TYR A 789 -51.31 -32.87 -12.13
CA TYR A 789 -51.48 -31.54 -11.54
C TYR A 789 -51.60 -30.45 -12.62
N PRO A 790 -52.48 -29.42 -12.47
CA PRO A 790 -52.60 -28.35 -13.45
C PRO A 790 -51.29 -27.59 -13.65
N GLU A 791 -50.99 -27.25 -14.91
CA GLU A 791 -49.82 -26.42 -15.25
C GLU A 791 -50.01 -24.94 -14.89
N ARG A 792 -51.24 -24.53 -14.54
CA ARG A 792 -51.62 -23.16 -14.19
C ARG A 792 -52.54 -23.18 -12.97
N THR A 793 -52.19 -22.41 -11.95
CA THR A 793 -52.92 -22.30 -10.68
C THR A 793 -53.19 -20.84 -10.34
N CYS A 794 -54.40 -20.53 -9.89
CA CYS A 794 -54.82 -19.16 -9.56
C CYS A 794 -55.24 -19.02 -8.11
N PHE A 795 -55.07 -17.83 -7.57
CA PHE A 795 -55.29 -17.53 -6.16
C PHE A 795 -55.96 -16.16 -5.99
N ASP A 796 -56.91 -16.08 -5.07
CA ASP A 796 -57.53 -14.84 -4.64
C ASP A 796 -56.73 -14.23 -3.49
N PHE A 797 -56.17 -13.05 -3.75
CA PHE A 797 -55.44 -12.24 -2.78
C PHE A 797 -56.39 -11.26 -2.09
N THR A 798 -56.41 -11.27 -0.76
CA THR A 798 -57.16 -10.33 0.08
C THR A 798 -56.22 -9.66 1.07
N LEU A 799 -56.05 -8.35 0.95
CA LEU A 799 -55.22 -7.55 1.84
C LEU A 799 -56.12 -6.77 2.81
N ASN A 800 -55.99 -7.04 4.12
CA ASN A 800 -56.79 -6.42 5.18
C ASN A 800 -55.96 -5.60 6.16
#